data_AF-A0A7W7GQR5-F1
#
_entry.id   AF-A0A7W7GQR5-F1
#
_cell.length_a   1.000
_cell.length_b   1.000
_cell.length_c   1.000
_cell.angle_alpha   90.00
_cell.angle_beta   90.00
_cell.angle_gamma   90.00
#
_symmetry.space_group_name_H-M   'P 1'
#
loop_
_entity.id
_entity.type
_entity.pdbx_description
1 polymer ?
#
loop_
_entity_poly.entity_id
_entity_poly.type
_entity_poly.pdbx_seq_one_letter_code
_entity_poly.pdbx_strand_id
1 'polypeptide(L)'
;MDAVATIMLRRHHLVLPPPSGGPVPDGAAWTATVEADLAARGWVLHRDLRAALLTARPPARDSWAGWLLAALDDLVGADRDLTPLYRSFPDTPADIETVFVNRLLTHLFAAEGAPCVLCGRDEVGAPLDPCGHPVCPSCFPPAEFSGCPICGRRLAAGSGYLTMTAERDPGAPGPALRVRVLRLDTDPEKSAIEARDRIVTRSQALGAGDREDLRTLVARTDPHDLTWLHAHPGPVPRETRALVIAWALHATALTSLHAAVVGQARECWRTATDAARTLWAYSGGDPGLILPPRTAAPAVRGVRRPQVPVTRVRALTRPLRRAVLAHLDACGVAAAEDLQRHPTVWKRIGERLHPFERVSAFPAAAVAFAALRGTRTAAESALGRAVRAAVAAHPRRLVLVDEPDGRIGVRVRSHAGEVEAALEQGDVPGAVQLLAERPGTLWRRLDHLLRAAGADPAALAAVEAGARAGVARVAPAVVATASAELAGRDRTVRVPAAPAPVGAVGEALRAAAGAAPGGAVGEALRAAGAGSAGGVLRAAAGAVARLGRRRTGAAPIAARGAAPAPGTPRRLFFPASDVGRTWTEPERRDPLPSAPIAAVRAAADAELTRRAARLGRFDLAVLDATLADVPTPLRARVSSGGLASWPRGSLRDLPAGDRLRFYLHWEDTATHRVDLDLSGVFFDAAWQRMGHCDYTRLRYHGSAAVHSGDFTSAPPPAGATEYLELYLPALRELGVRYLAPVVFSYNDVPFELLSEAFAGFALPWAGGARHFDAARVVQRFDLRGNAKALMPMVIDVEERRLLWTEHSLASRGAFHDAGGHGGQLARAAADQWEYFTARPRPTLLDLAAWHAAGRAGRVVLAFPDGGYATLPPDAEVTAEAIRALAGAPRDSAPPDAAGRTVLAAVTDADTLGGYVPGRVAQGSVALTVTGQPDEPWQAADAAGLLGALTPE
;
A
#
# COMPACT_ATOMS: atom_id res chain seq x y z
N MET A 1 -18.59 22.71 12.22
CA MET A 1 -17.70 23.17 11.13
C MET A 1 -17.94 22.30 9.90
N ASP A 2 -17.65 22.82 8.70
CA ASP A 2 -17.86 22.16 7.40
C ASP A 2 -16.96 20.91 7.25
N ALA A 3 -17.50 19.81 6.71
CA ALA A 3 -16.74 18.58 6.44
C ALA A 3 -15.59 18.82 5.45
N VAL A 4 -15.77 19.75 4.51
CA VAL A 4 -14.71 20.15 3.57
C VAL A 4 -13.55 20.84 4.30
N ALA A 5 -13.82 21.67 5.31
CA ALA A 5 -12.78 22.31 6.10
C ALA A 5 -11.92 21.28 6.84
N THR A 6 -12.52 20.22 7.38
CA THR A 6 -11.78 19.10 7.99
C THR A 6 -10.91 18.38 6.97
N ILE A 7 -11.40 18.15 5.75
CA ILE A 7 -10.60 17.54 4.66
C ILE A 7 -9.42 18.45 4.28
N MET A 8 -9.63 19.76 4.16
CA MET A 8 -8.57 20.72 3.81
C MET A 8 -7.47 20.77 4.87
N LEU A 9 -7.86 20.81 6.14
CA LEU A 9 -6.92 20.74 7.26
C LEU A 9 -6.15 19.41 7.23
N ARG A 10 -6.86 18.29 7.16
CA ARG A 10 -6.25 16.95 7.24
C ARG A 10 -5.29 16.65 6.10
N ARG A 11 -5.61 17.08 4.87
CA ARG A 11 -4.85 16.71 3.66
C ARG A 11 -3.88 17.77 3.17
N HIS A 12 -4.17 19.04 3.47
CA HIS A 12 -3.46 20.18 2.89
C HIS A 12 -2.98 21.19 3.94
N HIS A 13 -3.28 20.97 5.22
CA HIS A 13 -2.93 21.87 6.32
C HIS A 13 -3.46 23.30 6.10
N LEU A 14 -4.57 23.40 5.36
CA LEU A 14 -5.26 24.64 5.02
C LEU A 14 -6.45 24.84 5.96
N VAL A 15 -6.59 26.05 6.48
CA VAL A 15 -7.62 26.39 7.47
C VAL A 15 -8.29 27.71 7.11
N LEU A 16 -9.62 27.68 7.04
CA LEU A 16 -10.45 28.87 7.03
C LEU A 16 -10.38 29.57 8.39
N PRO A 17 -10.04 30.86 8.48
CA PRO A 17 -9.96 31.56 9.75
C PRO A 17 -11.38 31.78 10.31
N PRO A 18 -11.52 31.99 11.63
CA PRO A 18 -12.79 32.45 12.18
C PRO A 18 -13.16 33.83 11.59
N PRO A 19 -14.46 34.20 11.53
CA PRO A 19 -14.89 35.49 11.02
C PRO A 19 -14.14 36.66 11.67
N SER A 20 -13.51 37.49 10.84
CA SER A 20 -12.73 38.64 11.27
C SER A 20 -13.58 39.92 11.42
N GLY A 21 -13.10 40.84 12.26
CA GLY A 21 -13.65 42.18 12.45
C GLY A 21 -12.54 43.23 12.43
N GLY A 22 -12.83 44.42 12.93
CA GLY A 22 -11.79 45.41 13.26
C GLY A 22 -10.87 44.93 14.39
N PRO A 23 -9.94 45.77 14.84
CA PRO A 23 -9.00 45.43 15.92
C PRO A 23 -9.75 44.95 17.17
N VAL A 24 -9.35 43.81 17.73
CA VAL A 24 -9.92 43.27 18.97
C VAL A 24 -8.86 43.36 20.08
N PRO A 25 -9.15 44.00 21.23
CA PRO A 25 -8.14 44.30 22.26
C PRO A 25 -7.36 43.09 22.79
N ASP A 26 -7.99 41.91 22.83
CA ASP A 26 -7.42 40.67 23.35
C ASP A 26 -6.89 39.71 22.26
N GLY A 27 -6.93 40.12 20.98
CA GLY A 27 -6.62 39.25 19.84
C GLY A 27 -5.19 38.69 19.87
N ALA A 28 -4.22 39.49 20.33
CA ALA A 28 -2.83 39.05 20.48
C ALA A 28 -2.66 37.99 21.57
N ALA A 29 -3.32 38.17 22.72
CA ALA A 29 -3.27 37.22 23.83
C ALA A 29 -3.95 35.90 23.43
N TRP A 30 -5.12 35.96 22.80
CA TRP A 30 -5.81 34.76 22.31
C TRP A 30 -5.01 34.02 21.24
N THR A 31 -4.41 34.75 20.28
CA THR A 31 -3.57 34.14 19.24
C THR A 31 -2.35 33.44 19.86
N ALA A 32 -1.71 34.04 20.87
CA ALA A 32 -0.59 33.41 21.57
C ALA A 32 -1.00 32.11 22.29
N THR A 33 -2.20 32.05 22.87
CA THR A 33 -2.75 30.81 23.44
C THR A 33 -2.92 29.72 22.37
N VAL A 34 -3.53 30.07 21.24
CA VAL A 34 -3.68 29.13 20.11
C VAL A 34 -2.31 28.67 19.59
N GLU A 35 -1.34 29.58 19.45
CA GLU A 35 0.03 29.24 19.05
C GLU A 35 0.71 28.26 20.02
N ALA A 36 0.50 28.43 21.33
CA ALA A 36 1.01 27.50 22.34
C ALA A 36 0.35 26.11 22.22
N ASP A 37 -0.97 26.06 22.06
CA ASP A 37 -1.72 24.81 21.89
C ASP A 37 -1.33 24.06 20.61
N LEU A 38 -1.05 24.79 19.53
CA LEU A 38 -0.56 24.25 18.27
C LEU A 38 0.88 23.74 18.38
N ALA A 39 1.77 24.50 19.04
CA ALA A 39 3.15 24.11 19.26
C ALA A 39 3.25 22.81 20.07
N ALA A 40 2.37 22.62 21.06
CA ALA A 40 2.24 21.38 21.83
C ALA A 40 1.85 20.15 20.98
N ARG A 41 1.32 20.37 19.77
CA ARG A 41 0.96 19.34 18.78
C ARG A 41 1.94 19.27 17.61
N GLY A 42 3.01 20.07 17.64
CA GLY A 42 4.00 20.15 16.56
C GLY A 42 3.51 20.93 15.34
N TRP A 43 2.66 21.94 15.55
CA TRP A 43 2.15 22.83 14.52
C TRP A 43 2.51 24.29 14.81
N VAL A 44 2.71 25.08 13.76
CA VAL A 44 2.92 26.53 13.82
C VAL A 44 2.04 27.23 12.80
N LEU A 45 1.68 28.48 13.07
CA LEU A 45 0.88 29.29 12.16
C LEU A 45 1.76 29.92 11.08
N HIS A 46 1.32 29.85 9.82
CA HIS A 46 1.82 30.74 8.78
C HIS A 46 1.44 32.19 9.10
N ARG A 47 2.26 33.15 8.66
CA ARG A 47 2.09 34.59 8.96
C ARG A 47 0.71 35.14 8.61
N ASP A 48 0.11 34.68 7.52
CA ASP A 48 -1.19 35.19 7.04
C ASP A 48 -2.34 34.67 7.89
N LEU A 49 -2.28 33.40 8.31
CA LEU A 49 -3.27 32.83 9.22
C LEU A 49 -3.15 33.51 10.59
N ARG A 50 -1.93 33.72 11.08
CA ARG A 50 -1.68 34.47 12.31
C ARG A 50 -2.27 35.89 12.24
N ALA A 51 -2.05 36.60 11.15
CA ALA A 51 -2.63 37.93 10.94
C ALA A 51 -4.17 37.91 10.97
N ALA A 52 -4.80 36.90 10.36
CA ALA A 52 -6.24 36.72 10.41
C ALA A 52 -6.75 36.49 11.85
N LEU A 53 -6.05 35.66 12.64
CA LEU A 53 -6.42 35.36 14.03
C LEU A 53 -6.38 36.57 14.96
N LEU A 54 -5.46 37.52 14.74
CA LEU A 54 -5.38 38.76 15.51
C LEU A 54 -6.66 39.61 15.41
N THR A 55 -7.44 39.44 14.34
CA THR A 55 -8.68 40.19 14.06
C THR A 55 -9.95 39.34 14.24
N ALA A 56 -9.83 38.11 14.73
CA ALA A 56 -10.95 37.18 14.91
C ALA A 56 -11.97 37.68 15.94
N ARG A 57 -13.27 37.61 15.63
CA ARG A 57 -14.33 38.02 16.57
C ARG A 57 -14.56 36.97 17.67
N PRO A 58 -14.78 37.38 18.94
CA PRO A 58 -14.94 36.46 20.07
C PRO A 58 -15.97 35.33 19.91
N PRO A 59 -17.19 35.54 19.36
CA PRO A 59 -18.24 34.51 19.35
C PRO A 59 -17.89 33.22 18.60
N ALA A 60 -16.92 33.26 17.69
CA ALA A 60 -16.53 32.13 16.86
C ALA A 60 -15.15 31.53 17.25
N ARG A 61 -14.42 32.15 18.20
CA ARG A 61 -13.06 31.74 18.57
C ARG A 61 -13.03 30.35 19.18
N ASP A 62 -13.87 30.09 20.18
CA ASP A 62 -13.82 28.85 20.97
C ASP A 62 -14.26 27.63 20.14
N SER A 63 -15.34 27.78 19.37
CA SER A 63 -15.82 26.70 18.49
C SER A 63 -14.84 26.41 17.34
N TRP A 64 -14.18 27.44 16.81
CA TRP A 64 -13.15 27.28 15.79
C TRP A 64 -11.89 26.64 16.35
N ALA A 65 -11.37 27.13 17.48
CA ALA A 65 -10.19 26.57 18.13
C ALA A 65 -10.43 25.13 18.58
N GLY A 66 -11.60 24.84 19.17
CA GLY A 66 -11.99 23.49 19.56
C GLY A 66 -12.05 22.52 18.38
N TRP A 67 -12.61 22.94 17.24
CA TRP A 67 -12.58 22.13 16.00
C TRP A 67 -11.16 21.93 15.46
N LEU A 68 -10.35 23.01 15.39
CA LEU A 68 -8.99 22.94 14.86
C LEU A 68 -8.14 21.98 15.69
N LEU A 69 -8.13 22.16 17.01
CA LEU A 69 -7.35 21.32 17.91
C LEU A 69 -7.81 19.86 17.87
N ALA A 70 -9.12 19.60 17.87
CA ALA A 70 -9.66 18.24 17.75
C ALA A 70 -9.26 17.55 16.42
N ALA A 71 -9.30 18.27 15.31
CA ALA A 71 -8.90 17.73 14.01
C ALA A 71 -7.39 17.50 13.89
N LEU A 72 -6.57 18.32 14.55
CA LEU A 72 -5.12 18.13 14.64
C LEU A 72 -4.75 16.98 15.58
N ASP A 73 -5.52 16.81 16.65
CA ASP A 73 -5.36 15.70 17.59
C ASP A 73 -5.62 14.36 16.88
N ASP A 74 -6.68 14.25 16.08
CA ASP A 74 -6.97 13.08 15.22
C ASP A 74 -5.79 12.75 14.28
N LEU A 75 -5.20 13.76 13.64
CA LEU A 75 -4.06 13.60 12.72
C LEU A 75 -2.82 12.97 13.34
N VAL A 76 -2.62 13.14 14.65
CA VAL A 76 -1.47 12.59 15.39
C VAL A 76 -1.87 11.42 16.30
N GLY A 77 -3.17 11.25 16.58
CA GLY A 77 -3.73 10.29 17.52
C GLY A 77 -3.88 10.82 18.96
N ALA A 78 -3.71 12.12 19.18
CA ALA A 78 -3.88 12.75 20.49
C ALA A 78 -5.35 12.94 20.90
N ASP A 79 -6.29 12.58 20.02
CA ASP A 79 -7.73 12.57 20.29
C ASP A 79 -8.15 11.36 21.16
N ARG A 80 -7.20 10.46 21.44
CA ARG A 80 -7.41 9.24 22.23
C ARG A 80 -6.60 9.22 23.51
N ASP A 81 -7.09 8.43 24.46
CA ASP A 81 -6.33 8.09 25.66
C ASP A 81 -5.25 7.04 25.34
N LEU A 82 -4.06 7.56 25.04
CA LEU A 82 -2.89 6.76 24.69
C LEU A 82 -2.13 6.22 25.93
N THR A 83 -2.84 5.95 27.03
CA THR A 83 -2.26 5.31 28.22
C THR A 83 -2.02 3.81 27.98
N PRO A 84 -0.80 3.29 28.24
CA PRO A 84 -0.50 1.85 28.14
C PRO A 84 -0.93 1.07 29.38
N LEU A 85 -0.89 -0.27 29.30
CA LEU A 85 -1.25 -1.15 30.43
C LEU A 85 -0.46 -0.80 31.70
N TYR A 86 0.86 -0.72 31.59
CA TYR A 86 1.74 -0.31 32.68
C TYR A 86 1.99 1.20 32.65
N ARG A 87 1.44 1.91 33.62
CA ARG A 87 1.62 3.37 33.77
C ARG A 87 3.08 3.76 34.05
N SER A 88 3.91 2.81 34.51
CA SER A 88 5.34 3.01 34.74
C SER A 88 6.19 2.99 33.46
N PHE A 89 5.62 2.65 32.30
CA PHE A 89 6.36 2.58 31.03
C PHE A 89 7.20 3.85 30.79
N PRO A 90 8.50 3.74 30.41
CA PRO A 90 9.21 2.53 29.94
C PRO A 90 9.77 1.61 31.03
N ASP A 91 9.49 1.83 32.31
CA ASP A 91 9.91 0.93 33.38
C ASP A 91 8.89 -0.21 33.61
N THR A 92 8.74 -1.07 32.60
CA THR A 92 7.84 -2.24 32.68
C THR A 92 8.51 -3.42 33.37
N PRO A 93 7.76 -4.32 34.02
CA PRO A 93 8.34 -5.46 34.75
C PRO A 93 9.29 -6.30 33.89
N ALA A 94 10.45 -6.64 34.45
CA ALA A 94 11.44 -7.49 33.77
C ALA A 94 11.12 -8.99 33.89
N ASP A 95 10.52 -9.41 35.01
CA ASP A 95 10.14 -10.80 35.28
C ASP A 95 8.65 -11.03 35.01
N ILE A 96 8.35 -11.29 33.75
CA ILE A 96 6.99 -11.60 33.29
C ILE A 96 6.46 -12.93 33.83
N GLU A 97 7.34 -13.88 34.20
CA GLU A 97 6.94 -15.19 34.71
C GLU A 97 6.37 -15.04 36.11
N THR A 98 7.05 -14.28 36.98
CA THR A 98 6.53 -13.93 38.30
C THR A 98 5.22 -13.17 38.21
N VAL A 99 5.11 -12.18 37.30
CA VAL A 99 3.85 -11.46 37.07
C VAL A 99 2.75 -12.43 36.62
N PHE A 100 3.04 -13.34 35.70
CA PHE A 100 2.09 -14.34 35.20
C PHE A 100 1.64 -15.30 36.31
N VAL A 101 2.57 -15.81 37.13
CA VAL A 101 2.28 -16.69 38.26
C VAL A 101 1.40 -15.97 39.28
N ASN A 102 1.74 -14.74 39.66
CA ASN A 102 0.95 -13.92 40.57
C ASN A 102 -0.47 -13.69 40.03
N ARG A 103 -0.60 -13.38 38.74
CA ARG A 103 -1.87 -13.27 38.02
C ARG A 103 -2.66 -14.58 38.06
N LEU A 104 -2.02 -15.71 37.78
CA LEU A 104 -2.66 -17.03 37.74
C LEU A 104 -3.16 -17.45 39.12
N LEU A 105 -2.32 -17.29 40.16
CA LEU A 105 -2.71 -17.56 41.54
C LEU A 105 -3.89 -16.67 41.96
N THR A 106 -3.83 -15.37 41.66
CA THR A 106 -4.94 -14.46 41.97
C THR A 106 -6.20 -14.87 41.21
N HIS A 107 -6.11 -15.22 39.93
CA HIS A 107 -7.27 -15.66 39.15
C HIS A 107 -7.92 -16.94 39.72
N LEU A 108 -7.12 -17.93 40.11
CA LEU A 108 -7.60 -19.23 40.55
C LEU A 108 -8.16 -19.20 41.99
N PHE A 109 -7.63 -18.32 42.84
CA PHE A 109 -7.93 -18.32 44.28
C PHE A 109 -8.72 -17.10 44.76
N ALA A 110 -8.93 -16.07 43.93
CA ALA A 110 -9.70 -14.91 44.36
C ALA A 110 -11.20 -15.20 44.39
N ALA A 111 -11.77 -15.10 45.58
CA ALA A 111 -13.20 -15.15 45.85
C ALA A 111 -13.62 -13.87 46.58
N GLU A 112 -14.88 -13.46 46.43
CA GLU A 112 -15.42 -12.30 47.14
C GLU A 112 -15.29 -12.49 48.67
N GLY A 113 -14.62 -11.54 49.34
CA GLY A 113 -14.41 -11.55 50.79
C GLY A 113 -13.28 -12.47 51.30
N ALA A 114 -12.56 -13.20 50.44
CA ALA A 114 -11.40 -14.00 50.85
C ALA A 114 -10.13 -13.13 50.95
N PRO A 115 -9.17 -13.43 51.84
CA PRO A 115 -7.88 -12.75 51.87
C PRO A 115 -7.09 -12.97 50.58
N CYS A 116 -6.27 -12.00 50.20
CA CYS A 116 -5.44 -12.09 49.01
C CYS A 116 -4.44 -13.24 49.15
N VAL A 117 -4.42 -14.15 48.16
CA VAL A 117 -3.50 -15.30 48.15
C VAL A 117 -2.01 -14.90 48.11
N LEU A 118 -1.70 -13.68 47.66
CA LEU A 118 -0.33 -13.19 47.53
C LEU A 118 0.19 -12.53 48.81
N CYS A 119 -0.60 -11.63 49.44
CA CYS A 119 -0.16 -10.86 50.62
C CYS A 119 -0.89 -11.20 51.92
N GLY A 120 -1.93 -12.04 51.88
CA GLY A 120 -2.71 -12.45 53.05
C GLY A 120 -3.64 -11.37 53.63
N ARG A 121 -3.73 -10.19 53.02
CA ARG A 121 -4.64 -9.12 53.48
C ARG A 121 -6.07 -9.37 53.03
N ASP A 122 -7.05 -9.03 53.87
CA ASP A 122 -8.48 -9.05 53.54
C ASP A 122 -8.91 -7.98 52.51
N GLU A 123 -7.94 -7.25 51.95
CA GLU A 123 -8.11 -6.17 50.96
C GLU A 123 -8.28 -6.69 49.52
N VAL A 124 -9.01 -7.78 49.29
CA VAL A 124 -9.37 -8.15 47.91
C VAL A 124 -10.45 -7.18 47.44
N GLY A 125 -10.08 -6.29 46.52
CA GLY A 125 -10.91 -5.21 46.04
C GLY A 125 -12.15 -5.70 45.27
N ALA A 126 -13.12 -4.79 45.14
CA ALA A 126 -14.34 -4.98 44.34
C ALA A 126 -14.01 -5.45 42.91
N PRO A 127 -14.91 -6.23 42.27
CA PRO A 127 -14.71 -6.74 40.92
C PRO A 127 -14.44 -5.60 39.91
N LEU A 128 -13.42 -5.78 39.07
CA LEU A 128 -13.03 -4.80 38.07
C LEU A 128 -13.96 -4.81 36.84
N ASP A 129 -14.58 -3.68 36.51
CA ASP A 129 -15.40 -3.52 35.31
C ASP A 129 -14.55 -3.42 34.03
N PRO A 130 -14.81 -4.20 32.94
CA PRO A 130 -15.93 -5.13 32.72
C PRO A 130 -15.54 -6.61 32.84
N CYS A 131 -14.38 -6.93 33.38
CA CYS A 131 -13.90 -8.31 33.46
C CYS A 131 -14.43 -9.08 34.67
N GLY A 132 -14.91 -8.39 35.71
CA GLY A 132 -15.38 -8.97 36.97
C GLY A 132 -14.28 -9.51 37.88
N HIS A 133 -13.00 -9.39 37.50
CA HIS A 133 -11.91 -9.94 38.30
C HIS A 133 -11.70 -9.13 39.59
N PRO A 134 -11.73 -9.77 40.77
CA PRO A 134 -11.33 -9.14 42.02
C PRO A 134 -9.79 -9.02 42.10
N VAL A 135 -9.28 -7.86 42.52
CA VAL A 135 -7.83 -7.59 42.62
C VAL A 135 -7.46 -6.95 43.96
N CYS A 136 -6.32 -7.33 44.53
CA CYS A 136 -5.80 -6.66 45.72
C CYS A 136 -5.03 -5.39 45.31
N PRO A 137 -5.44 -4.18 45.75
CA PRO A 137 -4.77 -2.93 45.39
C PRO A 137 -3.39 -2.79 46.05
N SER A 138 -3.06 -3.61 47.05
CA SER A 138 -1.70 -3.65 47.60
C SER A 138 -0.74 -4.49 46.75
N CYS A 139 -1.21 -5.59 46.14
CA CYS A 139 -0.38 -6.45 45.29
C CYS A 139 -0.31 -5.96 43.85
N PHE A 140 -1.40 -5.32 43.40
CA PHE A 140 -1.49 -4.67 42.11
C PHE A 140 -1.89 -3.22 42.37
N PRO A 141 -0.93 -2.31 42.57
CA PRO A 141 -1.22 -0.92 42.90
C PRO A 141 -1.87 -0.22 41.71
N PRO A 142 -2.99 0.50 41.92
CA PRO A 142 -3.69 1.17 40.82
C PRO A 142 -2.89 2.29 40.15
N ALA A 143 -1.84 2.79 40.82
CA ALA A 143 -0.90 3.73 40.23
C ALA A 143 -0.03 3.11 39.13
N GLU A 144 0.07 1.78 39.05
CA GLU A 144 0.91 1.07 38.07
C GLU A 144 0.11 0.53 36.88
N PHE A 145 -1.20 0.35 37.00
CA PHE A 145 -2.03 -0.31 35.98
C PHE A 145 -3.15 0.60 35.45
N SER A 146 -3.43 0.50 34.16
CA SER A 146 -4.60 1.09 33.50
C SER A 146 -5.61 0.04 33.02
N GLY A 147 -5.24 -1.25 33.11
CA GLY A 147 -6.07 -2.42 32.82
C GLY A 147 -6.11 -3.38 34.00
N CYS A 148 -6.95 -4.40 33.88
CA CYS A 148 -6.98 -5.50 34.83
C CYS A 148 -5.64 -6.28 34.77
N PRO A 149 -4.87 -6.37 35.88
CA PRO A 149 -3.60 -7.11 35.91
C PRO A 149 -3.79 -8.63 35.73
N ILE A 150 -5.03 -9.13 35.87
CA ILE A 150 -5.37 -10.56 35.77
C ILE A 150 -5.78 -10.98 34.37
N CYS A 151 -6.30 -10.10 33.52
CA CYS A 151 -6.71 -10.49 32.16
C CYS A 151 -6.17 -9.60 31.06
N GLY A 152 -5.44 -8.52 31.39
CA GLY A 152 -4.99 -7.54 30.42
C GLY A 152 -6.16 -6.75 29.80
N ARG A 153 -7.35 -6.78 30.43
CA ARG A 153 -8.51 -6.09 29.91
C ARG A 153 -8.48 -4.62 30.31
N ARG A 154 -8.61 -3.68 29.37
CA ARG A 154 -8.77 -2.26 29.72
C ARG A 154 -9.98 -2.08 30.63
N LEU A 155 -9.81 -1.28 31.69
CA LEU A 155 -10.88 -0.95 32.63
C LEU A 155 -11.78 0.14 32.07
N ALA A 156 -13.06 0.07 32.40
CA ALA A 156 -13.99 1.14 32.06
C ALA A 156 -13.64 2.44 32.79
N ALA A 157 -13.90 3.58 32.14
CA ALA A 157 -13.72 4.89 32.75
C ALA A 157 -14.57 5.01 34.02
N GLY A 158 -14.00 5.60 35.08
CA GLY A 158 -14.69 5.75 36.38
C GLY A 158 -14.68 4.49 37.26
N SER A 159 -13.95 3.44 36.88
CA SER A 159 -13.68 2.31 37.77
C SER A 159 -13.05 2.79 39.09
N GLY A 160 -13.62 2.38 40.23
CA GLY A 160 -13.12 2.74 41.57
C GLY A 160 -11.71 2.25 41.88
N TYR A 161 -11.13 1.39 41.04
CA TYR A 161 -9.75 0.96 41.14
C TYR A 161 -8.78 2.04 40.65
N LEU A 162 -9.10 2.77 39.58
CA LEU A 162 -8.18 3.75 39.01
C LEU A 162 -8.21 5.07 39.79
N THR A 163 -7.12 5.41 40.47
CA THR A 163 -6.94 6.77 41.00
C THR A 163 -6.54 7.70 39.87
N MET A 164 -7.25 8.83 39.72
CA MET A 164 -6.83 9.94 38.86
C MET A 164 -5.46 10.45 39.34
N THR A 165 -4.40 9.95 38.73
CA THR A 165 -3.05 10.49 38.91
C THR A 165 -2.83 11.50 37.78
N ALA A 166 -2.53 12.74 38.15
CA ALA A 166 -2.15 13.74 37.16
C ALA A 166 -0.92 13.23 36.41
N GLU A 167 -0.91 13.36 35.08
CA GLU A 167 0.32 13.19 34.31
C GLU A 167 1.39 14.11 34.90
N ARG A 168 2.61 13.60 35.08
CA ARG A 168 3.72 14.43 35.55
C ARG A 168 3.97 15.55 34.53
N ASP A 169 4.02 16.78 35.03
CA ASP A 169 4.25 17.98 34.22
C ASP A 169 5.73 18.03 33.75
N PRO A 170 6.02 18.10 32.43
CA PRO A 170 7.39 18.05 31.93
C PRO A 170 8.05 19.44 31.94
N GLY A 171 8.99 19.64 32.88
CA GLY A 171 9.77 20.88 33.04
C GLY A 171 11.18 20.88 32.43
N ALA A 172 11.43 20.26 31.28
CA ALA A 172 12.74 20.40 30.62
C ALA A 172 12.68 20.40 29.09
N PRO A 173 13.50 21.23 28.42
CA PRO A 173 13.55 21.31 26.96
C PRO A 173 14.19 20.06 26.35
N GLY A 174 13.54 19.47 25.34
CA GLY A 174 14.05 18.36 24.54
C GLY A 174 14.66 18.80 23.20
N PRO A 175 15.11 17.85 22.35
CA PRO A 175 15.64 18.18 21.03
C PRO A 175 14.59 18.86 20.15
N ALA A 176 15.06 19.64 19.17
CA ALA A 176 14.24 20.49 18.32
C ALA A 176 13.05 19.73 17.71
N LEU A 177 11.86 20.31 17.86
CA LEU A 177 10.62 19.77 17.31
C LEU A 177 10.61 19.97 15.79
N ARG A 178 10.26 18.93 15.06
CA ARG A 178 9.88 19.09 13.66
C ARG A 178 8.48 19.69 13.63
N VAL A 179 8.37 20.96 13.27
CA VAL A 179 7.09 21.69 13.24
C VAL A 179 6.46 21.62 11.85
N ARG A 180 5.14 21.48 11.81
CA ARG A 180 4.33 21.54 10.59
C ARG A 180 3.64 22.90 10.51
N VAL A 181 3.54 23.46 9.31
CA VAL A 181 2.94 24.80 9.13
C VAL A 181 1.46 24.69 8.76
N LEU A 182 0.60 25.40 9.49
CA LEU A 182 -0.81 25.63 9.15
C LEU A 182 -0.96 26.90 8.33
N ARG A 183 -1.71 26.82 7.24
CA ARG A 183 -1.85 27.90 6.26
C ARG A 183 -3.30 28.38 6.20
N LEU A 184 -3.45 29.65 5.84
CA LEU A 184 -4.75 30.28 5.60
C LEU A 184 -5.34 29.76 4.28
N ASP A 185 -6.59 29.30 4.32
CA ASP A 185 -7.38 29.06 3.11
C ASP A 185 -8.09 30.36 2.70
N THR A 186 -7.61 30.99 1.63
CA THR A 186 -8.16 32.26 1.14
C THR A 186 -9.36 32.08 0.22
N ASP A 187 -9.52 30.91 -0.39
CA ASP A 187 -10.59 30.59 -1.34
C ASP A 187 -11.01 29.12 -1.18
N PRO A 188 -11.92 28.82 -0.24
CA PRO A 188 -12.31 27.46 0.10
C PRO A 188 -12.98 26.71 -1.05
N GLU A 189 -13.67 27.42 -1.94
CA GLU A 189 -14.32 26.81 -3.09
C GLU A 189 -13.27 26.34 -4.10
N LYS A 190 -12.30 27.20 -4.41
CA LYS A 190 -11.15 26.82 -5.25
C LYS A 190 -10.33 25.71 -4.59
N SER A 191 -10.03 25.81 -3.30
CA SER A 191 -9.30 24.77 -2.54
C SER A 191 -10.02 23.42 -2.57
N ALA A 192 -11.35 23.41 -2.45
CA ALA A 192 -12.15 22.19 -2.56
C ALA A 192 -12.12 21.57 -3.97
N ILE A 193 -12.20 22.40 -5.01
CA ILE A 193 -12.07 21.97 -6.42
C ILE A 193 -10.67 21.41 -6.66
N GLU A 194 -9.62 22.09 -6.21
CA GLU A 194 -8.25 21.60 -6.36
C GLU A 194 -8.03 20.29 -5.61
N ALA A 195 -8.54 20.15 -4.39
CA ALA A 195 -8.46 18.92 -3.62
C ALA A 195 -9.22 17.77 -4.30
N ARG A 196 -10.41 18.04 -4.84
CA ARG A 196 -11.19 17.07 -5.63
C ARG A 196 -10.37 16.61 -6.84
N ASP A 197 -9.85 17.57 -7.61
CA ASP A 197 -9.12 17.35 -8.86
C ASP A 197 -7.79 16.59 -8.61
N ARG A 198 -7.11 16.88 -7.48
CA ARG A 198 -5.95 16.11 -7.01
C ARG A 198 -6.32 14.68 -6.64
N ILE A 199 -7.45 14.42 -5.99
CA ILE A 199 -7.86 13.05 -5.63
C ILE A 199 -8.30 12.27 -6.88
N VAL A 200 -9.06 12.87 -7.80
CA VAL A 200 -9.52 12.17 -9.01
C VAL A 200 -8.39 11.81 -9.96
N THR A 201 -7.29 12.56 -9.97
CA THR A 201 -6.13 12.28 -10.84
C THR A 201 -5.13 11.29 -10.25
N ARG A 202 -5.30 10.88 -8.98
CA ARG A 202 -4.44 9.87 -8.36
C ARG A 202 -4.46 8.60 -9.20
N SER A 203 -3.31 8.19 -9.72
CA SER A 203 -3.12 6.99 -10.57
C SER A 203 -3.50 5.64 -9.90
N GLN A 204 -3.96 5.69 -8.65
CA GLN A 204 -4.12 4.58 -7.73
C GLN A 204 -5.59 4.34 -7.41
N ALA A 205 -5.95 3.10 -7.09
CA ALA A 205 -7.28 2.82 -6.56
C ALA A 205 -7.45 3.60 -5.25
N LEU A 206 -8.56 4.33 -5.10
CA LEU A 206 -8.88 5.09 -3.89
C LEU A 206 -9.32 4.15 -2.77
N GLY A 207 -9.03 4.51 -1.52
CA GLY A 207 -9.40 3.72 -0.34
C GLY A 207 -10.61 4.30 0.34
N ALA A 208 -11.06 3.67 1.41
CA ALA A 208 -12.30 4.09 2.07
C ALA A 208 -12.29 5.59 2.43
N GLY A 209 -11.24 6.07 3.10
CA GLY A 209 -11.09 7.50 3.43
C GLY A 209 -11.02 8.41 2.19
N ASP A 210 -10.16 8.09 1.21
CA ASP A 210 -10.06 8.88 -0.03
C ASP A 210 -11.37 8.90 -0.85
N ARG A 211 -12.11 7.79 -0.86
CA ARG A 211 -13.42 7.70 -1.53
C ARG A 211 -14.44 8.57 -0.80
N GLU A 212 -14.45 8.56 0.53
CA GLU A 212 -15.36 9.40 1.31
C GLU A 212 -15.04 10.87 1.13
N ASP A 213 -13.76 11.26 1.21
CA ASP A 213 -13.33 12.63 0.95
C ASP A 213 -13.71 13.10 -0.44
N LEU A 214 -13.41 12.29 -1.45
CA LEU A 214 -13.79 12.62 -2.82
C LEU A 214 -15.30 12.75 -2.95
N ARG A 215 -16.08 11.90 -2.27
CA ARG A 215 -17.53 11.98 -2.27
C ARG A 215 -18.02 13.28 -1.64
N THR A 216 -17.47 13.68 -0.50
CA THR A 216 -17.77 14.96 0.17
C THR A 216 -17.41 16.14 -0.73
N LEU A 217 -16.24 16.12 -1.36
CA LEU A 217 -15.77 17.19 -2.25
C LEU A 217 -16.60 17.29 -3.53
N VAL A 218 -16.95 16.16 -4.16
CA VAL A 218 -17.87 16.12 -5.31
C VAL A 218 -19.25 16.62 -4.91
N ALA A 219 -19.75 16.22 -3.73
CA ALA A 219 -21.04 16.67 -3.23
C ALA A 219 -21.08 18.20 -2.99
N ARG A 220 -19.97 18.81 -2.58
CA ARG A 220 -19.87 20.26 -2.35
C ARG A 220 -19.72 21.06 -3.63
N THR A 221 -18.99 20.53 -4.61
CA THR A 221 -18.57 21.27 -5.81
C THR A 221 -19.53 21.06 -6.98
N ASP A 222 -19.79 19.80 -7.38
CA ASP A 222 -20.63 19.51 -8.54
C ASP A 222 -21.23 18.09 -8.52
N PRO A 223 -22.31 17.86 -7.74
CA PRO A 223 -22.89 16.53 -7.52
C PRO A 223 -23.75 16.00 -8.68
N HIS A 224 -24.14 16.85 -9.62
CA HIS A 224 -25.16 16.53 -10.64
C HIS A 224 -24.70 16.75 -12.07
N ASP A 225 -23.47 17.23 -12.28
CA ASP A 225 -22.85 17.37 -13.59
C ASP A 225 -21.54 16.56 -13.66
N LEU A 226 -21.34 15.88 -14.79
CA LEU A 226 -20.10 15.16 -15.12
C LEU A 226 -19.27 15.88 -16.19
N THR A 227 -19.68 17.08 -16.65
CA THR A 227 -18.92 17.86 -17.63
C THR A 227 -17.51 18.18 -17.15
N TRP A 228 -17.33 18.54 -15.87
CA TRP A 228 -16.02 18.79 -15.27
C TRP A 228 -15.12 17.54 -15.33
N LEU A 229 -15.68 16.34 -15.18
CA LEU A 229 -14.94 15.08 -15.22
C LEU A 229 -14.47 14.74 -16.64
N HIS A 230 -15.27 15.10 -17.64
CA HIS A 230 -14.94 14.95 -19.06
C HIS A 230 -13.91 16.00 -19.51
N ALA A 231 -14.10 17.26 -19.11
CA ALA A 231 -13.24 18.40 -19.44
C ALA A 231 -11.95 18.45 -18.62
N HIS A 232 -11.79 17.56 -17.65
CA HIS A 232 -10.63 17.54 -16.75
C HIS A 232 -9.32 17.39 -17.54
N PRO A 233 -8.33 18.29 -17.36
CA PRO A 233 -7.11 18.32 -18.17
C PRO A 233 -6.16 17.14 -17.89
N GLY A 234 -6.17 16.62 -16.65
CA GLY A 234 -5.36 15.48 -16.22
C GLY A 234 -6.02 14.10 -16.44
N PRO A 235 -5.23 13.01 -16.54
CA PRO A 235 -5.76 11.67 -16.74
C PRO A 235 -6.46 11.13 -15.48
N VAL A 236 -7.79 10.99 -15.54
CA VAL A 236 -8.58 10.35 -14.47
C VAL A 236 -8.56 8.82 -14.61
N PRO A 237 -8.14 8.04 -13.58
CA PRO A 237 -8.19 6.58 -13.59
C PRO A 237 -9.62 6.07 -13.78
N ARG A 238 -9.72 4.92 -14.44
CA ARG A 238 -10.99 4.32 -14.82
C ARG A 238 -11.83 3.89 -13.61
N GLU A 239 -11.21 3.42 -12.53
CA GLU A 239 -11.88 3.06 -11.26
C GLU A 239 -12.50 4.28 -10.60
N THR A 240 -11.73 5.36 -10.45
CA THR A 240 -12.18 6.61 -9.83
C THR A 240 -13.28 7.27 -10.65
N ARG A 241 -13.11 7.32 -11.98
CA ARG A 241 -14.14 7.79 -12.90
C ARG A 241 -15.46 7.02 -12.72
N ALA A 242 -15.39 5.70 -12.64
CA ALA A 242 -16.56 4.85 -12.45
C ALA A 242 -17.29 5.13 -11.12
N LEU A 243 -16.56 5.45 -10.04
CA LEU A 243 -17.15 5.85 -8.76
C LEU A 243 -17.90 7.17 -8.87
N VAL A 244 -17.27 8.20 -9.43
CA VAL A 244 -17.88 9.53 -9.60
C VAL A 244 -19.14 9.44 -10.46
N ILE A 245 -19.08 8.71 -11.59
CA ILE A 245 -20.26 8.48 -12.44
C ILE A 245 -21.35 7.73 -11.65
N ALA A 246 -20.99 6.69 -10.88
CA ALA A 246 -21.96 5.94 -10.09
C ALA A 246 -22.66 6.81 -9.04
N TRP A 247 -21.94 7.73 -8.37
CA TRP A 247 -22.52 8.66 -7.42
C TRP A 247 -23.47 9.66 -8.09
N ALA A 248 -23.10 10.25 -9.22
CA ALA A 248 -23.97 11.14 -9.98
C ALA A 248 -25.24 10.41 -10.47
N LEU A 249 -25.12 9.15 -10.93
CA LEU A 249 -26.26 8.33 -11.31
C LEU A 249 -27.19 8.03 -10.13
N HIS A 250 -26.65 7.79 -8.92
CA HIS A 250 -27.45 7.62 -7.71
C HIS A 250 -28.15 8.91 -7.30
N ALA A 251 -27.42 10.02 -7.29
CA ALA A 251 -27.93 11.32 -6.87
C ALA A 251 -29.06 11.82 -7.76
N THR A 252 -29.03 11.47 -9.05
CA THR A 252 -30.04 11.92 -10.03
C THR A 252 -31.13 10.90 -10.34
N ALA A 253 -31.07 9.66 -9.82
CA ALA A 253 -31.93 8.54 -10.25
C ALA A 253 -33.44 8.82 -10.27
N LEU A 254 -33.93 9.70 -9.39
CA LEU A 254 -35.35 10.06 -9.25
C LEU A 254 -35.63 11.53 -9.62
N THR A 255 -34.75 12.14 -10.41
CA THR A 255 -34.82 13.55 -10.82
C THR A 255 -34.95 13.68 -12.34
N SER A 256 -35.39 14.84 -12.82
CA SER A 256 -35.40 15.15 -14.26
C SER A 256 -34.00 15.17 -14.90
N LEU A 257 -32.95 15.36 -14.10
CA LEU A 257 -31.56 15.40 -14.55
C LEU A 257 -30.98 14.02 -14.92
N HIS A 258 -31.64 12.91 -14.52
CA HIS A 258 -31.08 11.56 -14.70
C HIS A 258 -30.73 11.24 -16.16
N ALA A 259 -31.59 11.64 -17.11
CA ALA A 259 -31.37 11.36 -18.52
C ALA A 259 -30.12 12.08 -19.06
N ALA A 260 -29.87 13.31 -18.61
CA ALA A 260 -28.69 14.09 -18.97
C ALA A 260 -27.41 13.43 -18.41
N VAL A 261 -27.41 13.07 -17.12
CA VAL A 261 -26.27 12.38 -16.48
C VAL A 261 -25.98 11.03 -17.14
N VAL A 262 -26.99 10.26 -17.54
CA VAL A 262 -26.79 9.02 -18.32
C VAL A 262 -26.12 9.29 -19.68
N GLY A 263 -26.44 10.42 -20.32
CA GLY A 263 -25.76 10.87 -21.54
C GLY A 263 -24.28 11.17 -21.30
N GLN A 264 -24.00 12.00 -20.30
CA GLN A 264 -22.62 12.38 -19.92
C GLN A 264 -21.79 11.16 -19.46
N ALA A 265 -22.41 10.22 -18.73
CA ALA A 265 -21.77 8.98 -18.32
C ALA A 265 -21.30 8.15 -19.52
N ARG A 266 -22.10 8.09 -20.60
CA ARG A 266 -21.75 7.38 -21.82
C ARG A 266 -20.57 8.02 -22.55
N GLU A 267 -20.48 9.35 -22.55
CA GLU A 267 -19.33 10.09 -23.11
C GLU A 267 -18.03 9.85 -22.34
N CYS A 268 -18.14 9.48 -21.06
CA CYS A 268 -17.00 9.14 -20.21
C CYS A 268 -16.47 7.71 -20.40
N TRP A 269 -17.25 6.81 -20.98
CA TRP A 269 -16.86 5.41 -21.22
C TRP A 269 -16.06 5.29 -22.52
N ARG A 270 -14.90 4.62 -22.48
CA ARG A 270 -14.07 4.35 -23.67
C ARG A 270 -14.10 2.89 -24.08
N THR A 271 -14.22 1.97 -23.12
CA THR A 271 -14.30 0.53 -23.39
C THR A 271 -15.54 -0.10 -22.75
N ALA A 272 -15.81 -1.37 -23.07
CA ALA A 272 -16.87 -2.11 -22.39
C ALA A 272 -16.59 -2.21 -20.89
N THR A 273 -15.32 -2.44 -20.51
CA THR A 273 -14.90 -2.53 -19.10
C THR A 273 -15.24 -1.27 -18.30
N ASP A 274 -15.13 -0.07 -18.89
CA ASP A 274 -15.48 1.19 -18.19
C ASP A 274 -16.97 1.22 -17.78
N ALA A 275 -17.85 0.74 -18.65
CA ALA A 275 -19.27 0.59 -18.35
C ALA A 275 -19.50 -0.47 -17.25
N ALA A 276 -18.79 -1.61 -17.29
CA ALA A 276 -18.88 -2.61 -16.21
C ALA A 276 -18.45 -2.06 -14.86
N ARG A 277 -17.34 -1.31 -14.80
CA ARG A 277 -16.85 -0.67 -13.57
C ARG A 277 -17.91 0.27 -12.98
N THR A 278 -18.51 1.08 -13.84
CA THR A 278 -19.58 2.02 -13.44
C THR A 278 -20.80 1.29 -12.88
N LEU A 279 -21.29 0.25 -13.57
CA LEU A 279 -22.45 -0.53 -13.12
C LEU A 279 -22.18 -1.33 -11.85
N TRP A 280 -20.95 -1.82 -11.69
CA TRP A 280 -20.52 -2.55 -10.50
C TRP A 280 -20.43 -1.61 -9.29
N ALA A 281 -19.80 -0.43 -9.46
CA ALA A 281 -19.77 0.63 -8.45
C ALA A 281 -21.17 1.14 -8.09
N TYR A 282 -22.02 1.36 -9.09
CA TYR A 282 -23.43 1.72 -8.90
C TYR A 282 -24.21 0.67 -8.08
N SER A 283 -23.78 -0.59 -8.12
CA SER A 283 -24.35 -1.68 -7.32
C SER A 283 -23.70 -1.87 -5.95
N GLY A 284 -22.75 -1.01 -5.56
CA GLY A 284 -22.00 -1.11 -4.30
C GLY A 284 -20.80 -2.07 -4.34
N GLY A 285 -20.34 -2.45 -5.54
CA GLY A 285 -19.15 -3.30 -5.74
C GLY A 285 -17.87 -2.50 -5.97
N ASP A 286 -16.72 -3.13 -5.76
CA ASP A 286 -15.43 -2.47 -5.97
C ASP A 286 -15.19 -2.18 -7.48
N PRO A 287 -14.92 -0.91 -7.87
CA PRO A 287 -14.74 -0.51 -9.27
C PRO A 287 -13.51 -1.14 -9.95
N GLY A 288 -12.62 -1.81 -9.20
CA GLY A 288 -11.56 -2.66 -9.73
C GLY A 288 -12.06 -4.00 -10.31
N LEU A 289 -13.35 -4.30 -10.19
CA LEU A 289 -13.99 -5.57 -10.62
C LEU A 289 -13.42 -6.80 -9.93
N ILE A 290 -12.90 -6.63 -8.70
CA ILE A 290 -12.36 -7.69 -7.87
C ILE A 290 -13.53 -8.39 -7.16
N LEU A 291 -13.58 -9.72 -7.24
CA LEU A 291 -14.57 -10.53 -6.53
C LEU A 291 -13.97 -11.02 -5.20
N PRO A 292 -14.75 -11.04 -4.10
CA PRO A 292 -14.27 -11.58 -2.84
C PRO A 292 -13.90 -13.06 -2.99
N PRO A 293 -12.83 -13.53 -2.32
CA PRO A 293 -12.36 -14.90 -2.43
C PRO A 293 -13.43 -15.89 -1.98
N ARG A 294 -13.59 -17.02 -2.71
CA ARG A 294 -14.44 -18.14 -2.27
C ARG A 294 -13.77 -18.83 -1.09
N THR A 295 -14.30 -18.69 0.12
CA THR A 295 -13.75 -19.34 1.31
C THR A 295 -14.00 -20.85 1.28
N ALA A 296 -12.93 -21.65 1.37
CA ALA A 296 -12.98 -23.12 1.37
C ALA A 296 -12.42 -23.79 2.64
N ALA A 297 -12.08 -23.02 3.69
CA ALA A 297 -11.45 -23.58 4.90
C ALA A 297 -12.45 -23.72 6.07
N PRO A 298 -12.44 -24.85 6.81
CA PRO A 298 -13.35 -25.07 7.95
C PRO A 298 -13.09 -24.06 9.10
N ALA A 299 -14.15 -23.74 9.84
CA ALA A 299 -14.08 -22.87 11.02
C ALA A 299 -13.41 -23.60 12.20
N VAL A 300 -12.58 -22.88 12.95
CA VAL A 300 -12.09 -23.33 14.27
C VAL A 300 -13.23 -23.15 15.28
N ARG A 301 -13.43 -24.11 16.20
CA ARG A 301 -14.48 -24.02 17.24
C ARG A 301 -14.31 -22.73 18.06
N GLY A 302 -15.37 -21.93 18.19
CA GLY A 302 -15.41 -20.72 19.03
C GLY A 302 -15.20 -19.39 18.30
N VAL A 303 -14.74 -19.37 17.04
CA VAL A 303 -14.53 -18.14 16.25
C VAL A 303 -15.49 -18.12 15.06
N ARG A 304 -16.51 -17.25 15.09
CA ARG A 304 -17.36 -16.96 13.92
C ARG A 304 -16.52 -16.18 12.91
N ARG A 305 -16.26 -16.76 11.73
CA ARG A 305 -15.54 -16.05 10.65
C ARG A 305 -16.47 -15.08 9.92
N PRO A 306 -16.06 -13.82 9.69
CA PRO A 306 -16.83 -12.89 8.86
C PRO A 306 -16.84 -13.36 7.39
N GLN A 307 -18.01 -13.39 6.77
CA GLN A 307 -18.19 -13.64 5.32
C GLN A 307 -18.39 -12.31 4.60
N VAL A 308 -17.57 -12.00 3.59
CA VAL A 308 -17.80 -10.84 2.71
C VAL A 308 -18.72 -11.28 1.56
N PRO A 309 -19.98 -10.78 1.47
CA PRO A 309 -20.91 -11.19 0.43
C PRO A 309 -20.49 -10.65 -0.95
N VAL A 310 -20.71 -11.44 -2.01
CA VAL A 310 -20.54 -10.96 -3.39
C VAL A 310 -21.64 -9.94 -3.72
N THR A 311 -21.26 -8.79 -4.29
CA THR A 311 -22.17 -7.71 -4.70
C THR A 311 -23.31 -8.22 -5.57
N ARG A 312 -24.55 -7.80 -5.25
CA ARG A 312 -25.75 -8.02 -6.07
C ARG A 312 -25.94 -6.84 -7.02
N VAL A 313 -26.14 -7.11 -8.31
CA VAL A 313 -26.35 -6.05 -9.32
C VAL A 313 -27.72 -5.39 -9.11
N ARG A 314 -27.71 -4.06 -8.95
CA ARG A 314 -28.92 -3.25 -8.76
C ARG A 314 -29.78 -3.25 -10.02
N ALA A 315 -31.08 -3.02 -9.86
CA ALA A 315 -31.97 -2.74 -10.99
C ALA A 315 -31.50 -1.49 -11.76
N LEU A 316 -31.52 -1.54 -13.09
CA LEU A 316 -31.08 -0.45 -13.96
C LEU A 316 -32.31 0.27 -14.53
N THR A 317 -32.25 1.60 -14.58
CA THR A 317 -33.29 2.40 -15.24
C THR A 317 -33.29 2.12 -16.75
N ARG A 318 -34.44 2.28 -17.41
CA ARG A 318 -34.55 2.06 -18.86
C ARG A 318 -33.56 2.93 -19.67
N PRO A 319 -33.34 4.22 -19.34
CA PRO A 319 -32.31 5.03 -20.00
C PRO A 319 -30.91 4.45 -19.83
N LEU A 320 -30.51 4.10 -18.60
CA LEU A 320 -29.18 3.54 -18.32
C LEU A 320 -28.94 2.21 -19.05
N ARG A 321 -29.93 1.30 -19.05
CA ARG A 321 -29.86 0.02 -19.79
C ARG A 321 -29.63 0.25 -21.28
N ARG A 322 -30.34 1.20 -21.89
CA ARG A 322 -30.18 1.55 -23.30
C ARG A 322 -28.82 2.16 -23.60
N ALA A 323 -28.33 3.06 -22.75
CA ALA A 323 -27.04 3.70 -22.93
C ALA A 323 -25.89 2.70 -22.87
N VAL A 324 -25.93 1.75 -21.93
CA VAL A 324 -24.92 0.68 -21.81
C VAL A 324 -24.93 -0.23 -23.04
N LEU A 325 -26.10 -0.70 -23.48
CA LEU A 325 -26.18 -1.55 -24.67
C LEU A 325 -25.70 -0.82 -25.92
N ALA A 326 -26.07 0.45 -26.10
CA ALA A 326 -25.59 1.28 -27.20
C ALA A 326 -24.08 1.50 -27.17
N HIS A 327 -23.49 1.63 -25.97
CA HIS A 327 -22.04 1.75 -25.79
C HIS A 327 -21.31 0.45 -26.15
N LEU A 328 -21.81 -0.68 -25.66
CA LEU A 328 -21.26 -2.00 -25.98
C LEU A 328 -21.34 -2.31 -27.47
N ASP A 329 -22.44 -1.89 -28.11
CA ASP A 329 -22.63 -2.08 -29.55
C ASP A 329 -21.64 -1.25 -30.37
N ALA A 330 -21.42 0.02 -29.98
CA ALA A 330 -20.44 0.90 -30.60
C ALA A 330 -18.99 0.40 -30.43
N CYS A 331 -18.69 -0.37 -29.37
CA CYS A 331 -17.39 -1.02 -29.20
C CYS A 331 -17.16 -2.19 -30.19
N GLY A 332 -18.20 -2.67 -30.87
CA GLY A 332 -18.10 -3.74 -31.86
C GLY A 332 -17.46 -5.03 -31.32
N VAL A 333 -16.59 -5.65 -32.12
CA VAL A 333 -15.92 -6.91 -31.77
C VAL A 333 -15.01 -6.80 -30.54
N ALA A 334 -14.51 -5.59 -30.21
CA ALA A 334 -13.68 -5.39 -29.02
C ALA A 334 -14.45 -5.66 -27.71
N ALA A 335 -15.77 -5.42 -27.70
CA ALA A 335 -16.62 -5.75 -26.56
C ALA A 335 -16.59 -7.25 -26.24
N ALA A 336 -16.54 -8.10 -27.27
CA ALA A 336 -16.52 -9.55 -27.07
C ALA A 336 -15.24 -10.01 -26.34
N GLU A 337 -14.08 -9.41 -26.64
CA GLU A 337 -12.82 -9.68 -25.92
C GLU A 337 -12.87 -9.13 -24.49
N ASP A 338 -13.34 -7.89 -24.31
CA ASP A 338 -13.42 -7.24 -22.99
C ASP A 338 -14.38 -7.97 -22.03
N LEU A 339 -15.50 -8.50 -22.54
CA LEU A 339 -16.46 -9.28 -21.76
C LEU A 339 -15.81 -10.55 -21.19
N GLN A 340 -14.95 -11.21 -21.99
CA GLN A 340 -14.24 -12.43 -21.57
C GLN A 340 -13.17 -12.18 -20.50
N ARG A 341 -12.68 -10.94 -20.34
CA ARG A 341 -11.72 -10.60 -19.28
C ARG A 341 -12.35 -10.62 -17.88
N HIS A 342 -13.65 -10.33 -17.77
CA HIS A 342 -14.38 -10.29 -16.50
C HIS A 342 -15.69 -11.09 -16.57
N PRO A 343 -15.63 -12.41 -16.82
CA PRO A 343 -16.79 -13.15 -17.27
C PRO A 343 -17.88 -13.28 -16.21
N THR A 344 -17.49 -13.44 -14.93
CA THR A 344 -18.44 -13.53 -13.82
C THR A 344 -19.18 -12.21 -13.58
N VAL A 345 -18.48 -11.08 -13.66
CA VAL A 345 -19.07 -9.74 -13.51
C VAL A 345 -20.07 -9.48 -14.63
N TRP A 346 -19.67 -9.74 -15.88
CA TRP A 346 -20.53 -9.51 -17.03
C TRP A 346 -21.74 -10.43 -17.10
N LYS A 347 -21.60 -11.70 -16.70
CA LYS A 347 -22.76 -12.62 -16.63
C LYS A 347 -23.84 -12.05 -15.71
N ARG A 348 -23.47 -11.54 -14.53
CA ARG A 348 -24.37 -10.90 -13.56
C ARG A 348 -24.95 -9.58 -14.07
N ILE A 349 -24.12 -8.72 -14.66
CA ILE A 349 -24.61 -7.46 -15.26
C ILE A 349 -25.61 -7.77 -16.39
N GLY A 350 -25.31 -8.78 -17.20
CA GLY A 350 -26.15 -9.24 -18.31
C GLY A 350 -27.52 -9.77 -17.88
N GLU A 351 -27.69 -10.22 -16.64
CA GLU A 351 -29.00 -10.59 -16.07
C GLU A 351 -29.93 -9.37 -15.95
N ARG A 352 -29.37 -8.17 -15.76
CA ARG A 352 -30.13 -6.90 -15.67
C ARG A 352 -30.16 -6.10 -16.97
N LEU A 353 -29.21 -6.32 -17.87
CA LEU A 353 -29.17 -5.65 -19.19
C LEU A 353 -30.12 -6.25 -20.21
N HIS A 354 -30.42 -7.56 -20.12
CA HIS A 354 -31.24 -8.30 -21.09
C HIS A 354 -30.79 -8.09 -22.56
N PRO A 355 -29.54 -8.44 -22.91
CA PRO A 355 -28.94 -8.11 -24.21
C PRO A 355 -29.66 -8.73 -25.43
N PHE A 356 -30.42 -9.80 -25.24
CA PHE A 356 -31.14 -10.48 -26.32
C PHE A 356 -32.54 -9.92 -26.60
N GLU A 357 -33.06 -8.99 -25.80
CA GLU A 357 -34.37 -8.35 -26.06
C GLU A 357 -34.34 -7.38 -27.24
N ARG A 358 -33.15 -6.86 -27.59
CA ARG A 358 -32.99 -5.78 -28.57
C ARG A 358 -31.90 -6.06 -29.60
N VAL A 359 -31.79 -7.31 -30.06
CA VAL A 359 -30.77 -7.72 -31.04
C VAL A 359 -30.77 -6.85 -32.29
N SER A 360 -31.93 -6.46 -32.82
CA SER A 360 -32.00 -5.61 -34.01
C SER A 360 -31.48 -4.19 -33.78
N ALA A 361 -31.51 -3.69 -32.55
CA ALA A 361 -31.01 -2.36 -32.21
C ALA A 361 -29.53 -2.37 -31.76
N PHE A 362 -29.07 -3.47 -31.16
CA PHE A 362 -27.72 -3.64 -30.61
C PHE A 362 -27.14 -5.03 -30.95
N PRO A 363 -26.92 -5.33 -32.25
CA PRO A 363 -26.52 -6.66 -32.70
C PRO A 363 -25.12 -7.06 -32.22
N ALA A 364 -24.15 -6.16 -32.21
CA ALA A 364 -22.79 -6.44 -31.77
C ALA A 364 -22.73 -6.71 -30.25
N ALA A 365 -23.49 -5.95 -29.46
CA ALA A 365 -23.62 -6.22 -28.01
C ALA A 365 -24.22 -7.61 -27.75
N ALA A 366 -25.26 -7.99 -28.50
CA ALA A 366 -25.88 -9.30 -28.38
C ALA A 366 -24.92 -10.44 -28.76
N VAL A 367 -24.14 -10.28 -29.84
CA VAL A 367 -23.09 -11.24 -30.24
C VAL A 367 -22.01 -11.38 -29.17
N ALA A 368 -21.56 -10.27 -28.56
CA ALA A 368 -20.58 -10.30 -27.49
C ALA A 368 -21.07 -11.10 -26.26
N PHE A 369 -22.34 -10.93 -25.87
CA PHE A 369 -22.95 -11.72 -24.80
C PHE A 369 -23.20 -13.18 -25.18
N ALA A 370 -23.50 -13.47 -26.45
CA ALA A 370 -23.61 -14.84 -26.95
C ALA A 370 -22.26 -15.57 -26.84
N ALA A 371 -21.17 -14.90 -27.22
CA ALA A 371 -19.82 -15.44 -27.07
C ALA A 371 -19.43 -15.63 -25.60
N LEU A 372 -19.81 -14.70 -24.71
CA LEU A 372 -19.56 -14.78 -23.27
C LEU A 372 -20.27 -15.97 -22.60
N ARG A 373 -21.52 -16.23 -23.01
CA ARG A 373 -22.40 -17.24 -22.40
C ARG A 373 -22.32 -18.60 -23.09
N GLY A 374 -21.67 -18.69 -24.25
CA GLY A 374 -21.76 -19.87 -25.11
C GLY A 374 -23.20 -20.09 -25.61
N THR A 375 -23.92 -19.00 -25.89
CA THR A 375 -25.33 -19.09 -26.32
C THR A 375 -25.40 -19.69 -27.72
N ARG A 376 -26.22 -20.74 -27.85
CA ARG A 376 -26.56 -21.39 -29.11
C ARG A 376 -27.92 -20.90 -29.57
N THR A 377 -28.06 -20.59 -30.85
CA THR A 377 -29.30 -20.09 -31.43
C THR A 377 -29.53 -20.67 -32.82
N ALA A 378 -30.79 -20.71 -33.27
CA ALA A 378 -31.10 -21.09 -34.65
C ALA A 378 -30.44 -20.09 -35.63
N ALA A 379 -29.88 -20.59 -36.74
CA ALA A 379 -29.20 -19.76 -37.73
C ALA A 379 -30.07 -18.61 -38.26
N GLU A 380 -31.37 -18.87 -38.43
CA GLU A 380 -32.35 -17.90 -38.95
C GLU A 380 -32.97 -16.98 -37.88
N SER A 381 -32.59 -17.13 -36.61
CA SER A 381 -33.02 -16.17 -35.59
C SER A 381 -32.35 -14.81 -35.78
N ALA A 382 -32.91 -13.74 -35.19
CA ALA A 382 -32.26 -12.42 -35.20
C ALA A 382 -30.82 -12.47 -34.64
N LEU A 383 -30.59 -13.25 -33.58
CA LEU A 383 -29.26 -13.46 -33.01
C LEU A 383 -28.37 -14.29 -33.94
N GLY A 384 -28.91 -15.32 -34.62
CA GLY A 384 -28.17 -16.16 -35.54
C GLY A 384 -27.66 -15.38 -36.76
N ARG A 385 -28.52 -14.54 -37.36
CA ARG A 385 -28.12 -13.61 -38.42
C ARG A 385 -27.04 -12.64 -37.97
N ALA A 386 -27.18 -12.07 -36.77
CA ALA A 386 -26.16 -11.17 -36.20
C ALA A 386 -24.81 -11.88 -35.99
N VAL A 387 -24.82 -13.13 -35.50
CA VAL A 387 -23.60 -13.94 -35.32
C VAL A 387 -22.90 -14.19 -36.66
N ARG A 388 -23.62 -14.64 -37.70
CA ARG A 388 -23.03 -14.89 -39.02
C ARG A 388 -22.43 -13.61 -39.62
N ALA A 389 -23.16 -12.50 -39.55
CA ALA A 389 -22.67 -11.21 -40.04
C ALA A 389 -21.40 -10.77 -39.30
N ALA A 390 -21.36 -10.90 -37.98
CA ALA A 390 -20.20 -10.51 -37.17
C ALA A 390 -18.96 -11.39 -37.44
N VAL A 391 -19.14 -12.71 -37.60
CA VAL A 391 -18.03 -13.62 -37.95
C VAL A 391 -17.48 -13.32 -39.35
N ALA A 392 -18.36 -13.09 -40.33
CA ALA A 392 -17.95 -12.74 -41.68
C ALA A 392 -17.17 -11.40 -41.72
N ALA A 393 -17.58 -10.43 -40.91
CA ALA A 393 -16.88 -9.14 -40.81
C ALA A 393 -15.54 -9.23 -40.06
N HIS A 394 -15.38 -10.18 -39.13
CA HIS A 394 -14.21 -10.27 -38.24
C HIS A 394 -13.66 -11.70 -38.06
N PRO A 395 -13.29 -12.40 -39.15
CA PRO A 395 -12.93 -13.83 -39.10
C PRO A 395 -11.65 -14.15 -38.32
N ARG A 396 -10.78 -13.15 -38.11
CA ARG A 396 -9.59 -13.30 -37.24
C ARG A 396 -9.94 -13.34 -35.74
N ARG A 397 -11.00 -12.63 -35.33
CA ARG A 397 -11.36 -12.41 -33.91
C ARG A 397 -12.55 -13.26 -33.45
N LEU A 398 -13.46 -13.59 -34.37
CA LEU A 398 -14.66 -14.38 -34.08
C LEU A 398 -14.64 -15.66 -34.90
N VAL A 399 -14.99 -16.77 -34.24
CA VAL A 399 -15.06 -18.09 -34.85
C VAL A 399 -16.50 -18.59 -34.72
N LEU A 400 -17.11 -18.95 -35.85
CA LEU A 400 -18.41 -19.61 -35.88
C LEU A 400 -18.28 -21.01 -35.27
N VAL A 401 -19.24 -21.39 -34.45
CA VAL A 401 -19.35 -22.74 -33.90
C VAL A 401 -20.64 -23.33 -34.43
N ASP A 402 -20.54 -24.27 -35.37
CA ASP A 402 -21.68 -25.00 -35.90
C ASP A 402 -21.96 -26.24 -35.03
N GLU A 403 -23.21 -26.43 -34.64
CA GLU A 403 -23.65 -27.61 -33.90
C GLU A 403 -24.34 -28.60 -34.86
N PRO A 404 -24.24 -29.93 -34.62
CA PRO A 404 -24.86 -30.93 -35.48
C PRO A 404 -26.38 -30.80 -35.63
N ASP A 405 -27.05 -30.10 -34.71
CA ASP A 405 -28.50 -29.88 -34.70
C ASP A 405 -28.96 -28.62 -35.47
N GLY A 406 -28.06 -27.98 -36.23
CA GLY A 406 -28.35 -26.79 -37.02
C GLY A 406 -28.37 -25.48 -36.23
N ARG A 407 -28.07 -25.51 -34.93
CA ARG A 407 -27.81 -24.29 -34.15
C ARG A 407 -26.39 -23.79 -34.40
N ILE A 408 -26.22 -22.50 -34.23
CA ILE A 408 -24.92 -21.83 -34.33
C ILE A 408 -24.59 -21.08 -33.04
N GLY A 409 -23.30 -20.95 -32.76
CA GLY A 409 -22.72 -20.16 -31.69
C GLY A 409 -21.50 -19.39 -32.18
N VAL A 410 -20.85 -18.66 -31.27
CA VAL A 410 -19.67 -17.86 -31.57
C VAL A 410 -18.65 -17.95 -30.44
N ARG A 411 -17.36 -18.01 -30.81
CA ARG A 411 -16.22 -17.97 -29.87
C ARG A 411 -15.28 -16.84 -30.22
N VAL A 412 -14.65 -16.24 -29.20
CA VAL A 412 -13.63 -15.19 -29.37
C VAL A 412 -12.24 -15.83 -29.45
N ARG A 413 -11.44 -15.41 -30.45
CA ARG A 413 -9.99 -15.60 -30.48
C ARG A 413 -9.34 -14.32 -29.95
N SER A 414 -8.73 -14.40 -28.77
CA SER A 414 -8.15 -13.22 -28.10
C SER A 414 -6.79 -12.87 -28.69
N HIS A 415 -6.48 -11.57 -28.72
CA HIS A 415 -5.16 -11.06 -29.10
C HIS A 415 -4.04 -11.67 -28.25
N ALA A 416 -4.26 -11.81 -26.94
CA ALA A 416 -3.31 -12.44 -26.04
C ALA A 416 -3.03 -13.91 -26.44
N GLY A 417 -4.05 -14.66 -26.87
CA GLY A 417 -3.88 -16.04 -27.32
C GLY A 417 -3.04 -16.16 -28.60
N GLU A 418 -3.14 -15.19 -29.52
CA GLU A 418 -2.29 -15.15 -30.72
C GLU A 418 -0.83 -14.86 -30.36
N VAL A 419 -0.59 -13.95 -29.41
CA VAL A 419 0.76 -13.64 -28.92
C VAL A 419 1.38 -14.85 -28.20
N GLU A 420 0.64 -15.53 -27.32
CA GLU A 420 1.19 -16.72 -26.65
C GLU A 420 1.48 -17.84 -27.65
N ALA A 421 0.62 -18.05 -28.66
CA ALA A 421 0.88 -19.04 -29.69
C ALA A 421 2.17 -18.76 -30.49
N ALA A 422 2.44 -17.48 -30.82
CA ALA A 422 3.69 -17.10 -31.47
C ALA A 422 4.92 -17.35 -30.57
N LEU A 423 4.83 -16.98 -29.29
CA LEU A 423 5.91 -17.21 -28.32
C LEU A 423 6.17 -18.69 -28.04
N GLU A 424 5.13 -19.52 -27.97
CA GLU A 424 5.24 -20.98 -27.84
C GLU A 424 5.94 -21.62 -29.04
N GLN A 425 5.80 -21.02 -30.22
CA GLN A 425 6.48 -21.44 -31.45
C GLN A 425 7.92 -20.88 -31.57
N GLY A 426 8.36 -20.06 -30.63
CA GLY A 426 9.65 -19.37 -30.69
C GLY A 426 9.70 -18.18 -31.66
N ASP A 427 8.57 -17.77 -32.22
CA ASP A 427 8.46 -16.64 -33.16
C ASP A 427 8.38 -15.30 -32.41
N VAL A 428 9.53 -14.85 -31.90
CA VAL A 428 9.64 -13.55 -31.21
C VAL A 428 9.33 -12.38 -32.14
N PRO A 429 9.84 -12.30 -33.39
CA PRO A 429 9.47 -11.23 -34.32
C PRO A 429 7.96 -11.14 -34.60
N GLY A 430 7.29 -12.27 -34.81
CA GLY A 430 5.83 -12.32 -34.98
C GLY A 430 5.07 -11.90 -33.72
N ALA A 431 5.54 -12.32 -32.54
CA ALA A 431 4.99 -11.86 -31.27
C ALA A 431 5.14 -10.34 -31.10
N VAL A 432 6.27 -9.76 -31.48
CA VAL A 432 6.51 -8.30 -31.47
C VAL A 432 5.57 -7.60 -32.44
N GLN A 433 5.37 -8.12 -33.65
CA GLN A 433 4.45 -7.54 -34.64
C GLN A 433 3.01 -7.51 -34.12
N LEU A 434 2.54 -8.60 -33.51
CA LEU A 434 1.22 -8.65 -32.86
C LEU A 434 1.14 -7.67 -31.68
N LEU A 435 2.18 -7.57 -30.85
CA LEU A 435 2.23 -6.66 -29.71
C LEU A 435 2.34 -5.18 -30.12
N ALA A 436 2.86 -4.86 -31.31
CA ALA A 436 2.94 -3.50 -31.84
C ALA A 436 1.55 -2.89 -32.12
N GLU A 437 0.51 -3.71 -32.30
CA GLU A 437 -0.90 -3.28 -32.33
C GLU A 437 -1.36 -2.72 -30.97
N ARG A 438 -0.72 -3.15 -29.87
CA ARG A 438 -1.02 -2.76 -28.49
C ARG A 438 0.29 -2.41 -27.77
N PRO A 439 0.94 -1.27 -28.10
CA PRO A 439 2.31 -0.98 -27.68
C PRO A 439 2.48 -0.91 -26.15
N GLY A 440 1.43 -0.58 -25.39
CA GLY A 440 1.48 -0.66 -23.92
C GLY A 440 1.67 -2.10 -23.40
N THR A 441 1.15 -3.11 -24.08
CA THR A 441 1.38 -4.53 -23.73
C THR A 441 2.77 -4.98 -24.16
N LEU A 442 3.26 -4.50 -25.31
CA LEU A 442 4.65 -4.71 -25.75
C LEU A 442 5.63 -4.25 -24.66
N TRP A 443 5.49 -3.00 -24.22
CA TRP A 443 6.35 -2.41 -23.19
C TRP A 443 6.30 -3.18 -21.86
N ARG A 444 5.14 -3.69 -21.45
CA ARG A 444 5.00 -4.54 -20.24
C ARG A 444 5.65 -5.92 -20.36
N ARG A 445 5.97 -6.36 -21.59
CA ARG A 445 6.56 -7.68 -21.86
C ARG A 445 8.01 -7.59 -22.33
N LEU A 446 8.67 -6.43 -22.26
CA LEU A 446 10.05 -6.27 -22.74
C LEU A 446 11.04 -7.26 -22.09
N ASP A 447 10.99 -7.43 -20.76
CA ASP A 447 11.83 -8.44 -20.08
C ASP A 447 11.56 -9.86 -20.62
N HIS A 448 10.29 -10.22 -20.86
CA HIS A 448 9.95 -11.53 -21.40
C HIS A 448 10.41 -11.68 -22.87
N LEU A 449 10.19 -10.68 -23.71
CA LEU A 449 10.57 -10.70 -25.12
C LEU A 449 12.09 -10.77 -25.31
N LEU A 450 12.86 -9.99 -24.54
CA LEU A 450 14.33 -10.04 -24.55
C LEU A 450 14.85 -11.41 -24.09
N ARG A 451 14.19 -12.04 -23.11
CA ARG A 451 14.53 -13.40 -22.66
C ARG A 451 14.18 -14.45 -23.71
N ALA A 452 13.04 -14.32 -24.38
CA ALA A 452 12.61 -15.23 -25.43
C ALA A 452 13.51 -15.12 -26.67
N ALA A 453 14.01 -13.93 -26.98
CA ALA A 453 14.99 -13.71 -28.05
C ALA A 453 16.34 -14.39 -27.77
N GLY A 454 16.71 -14.55 -26.49
CA GLY A 454 17.98 -15.16 -26.10
C GLY A 454 19.18 -14.43 -26.70
N ALA A 455 20.00 -15.15 -27.48
CA ALA A 455 21.16 -14.59 -28.17
C ALA A 455 20.91 -14.30 -29.66
N ASP A 456 19.69 -14.46 -30.17
CA ASP A 456 19.35 -14.20 -31.58
C ASP A 456 19.37 -12.70 -31.88
N PRO A 457 20.33 -12.20 -32.69
CA PRO A 457 20.44 -10.78 -33.01
C PRO A 457 19.23 -10.22 -33.75
N ALA A 458 18.56 -11.02 -34.60
CA ALA A 458 17.40 -10.58 -35.37
C ALA A 458 16.18 -10.41 -34.46
N ALA A 459 15.96 -11.35 -33.53
CA ALA A 459 14.91 -11.24 -32.53
C ALA A 459 15.14 -10.06 -31.57
N LEU A 460 16.37 -9.84 -31.10
CA LEU A 460 16.72 -8.69 -30.25
C LEU A 460 16.47 -7.35 -30.97
N ALA A 461 16.93 -7.23 -32.22
CA ALA A 461 16.70 -6.05 -33.05
C ALA A 461 15.19 -5.79 -33.29
N ALA A 462 14.40 -6.85 -33.48
CA ALA A 462 12.95 -6.72 -33.62
C ALA A 462 12.31 -6.15 -32.34
N VAL A 463 12.72 -6.63 -31.16
CA VAL A 463 12.23 -6.12 -29.86
C VAL A 463 12.57 -4.64 -29.68
N GLU A 464 13.82 -4.24 -29.97
CA GLU A 464 14.26 -2.85 -29.89
C GLU A 464 13.49 -1.94 -30.87
N ALA A 465 13.35 -2.36 -32.13
CA ALA A 465 12.62 -1.62 -33.14
C ALA A 465 11.13 -1.47 -32.78
N GLY A 466 10.50 -2.54 -32.29
CA GLY A 466 9.12 -2.52 -31.82
C GLY A 466 8.91 -1.60 -30.61
N ALA A 467 9.86 -1.62 -29.66
CA ALA A 467 9.84 -0.72 -28.50
C ALA A 467 9.93 0.75 -28.94
N ARG A 468 10.90 1.08 -29.80
CA ARG A 468 11.15 2.44 -30.32
C ARG A 468 9.98 2.96 -31.16
N ALA A 469 9.43 2.16 -32.08
CA ALA A 469 8.30 2.55 -32.91
C ALA A 469 6.99 2.72 -32.09
N GLY A 470 6.88 2.02 -30.96
CA GLY A 470 5.68 2.04 -30.12
C GLY A 470 5.68 3.14 -29.05
N VAL A 471 6.85 3.58 -28.56
CA VAL A 471 6.99 4.33 -27.29
C VAL A 471 6.14 5.60 -27.23
N ALA A 472 6.04 6.35 -28.34
CA ALA A 472 5.26 7.58 -28.41
C ALA A 472 3.77 7.40 -28.10
N ARG A 473 3.22 6.20 -28.37
CA ARG A 473 1.81 5.84 -28.11
C ARG A 473 1.58 5.22 -26.73
N VAL A 474 2.64 5.07 -25.92
CA VAL A 474 2.56 4.39 -24.61
C VAL A 474 2.41 5.41 -23.49
N ALA A 475 1.53 5.12 -22.54
CA ALA A 475 1.33 5.94 -21.35
C ALA A 475 2.65 6.11 -20.55
N PRO A 476 2.96 7.32 -20.04
CA PRO A 476 4.26 7.64 -19.44
C PRO A 476 4.60 6.71 -18.27
N ALA A 477 3.63 6.39 -17.40
CA ALA A 477 3.82 5.47 -16.29
C ALA A 477 4.26 4.06 -16.72
N VAL A 478 3.85 3.60 -17.90
CA VAL A 478 4.22 2.28 -18.43
C VAL A 478 5.65 2.30 -18.96
N VAL A 479 6.01 3.35 -19.71
CA VAL A 479 7.38 3.57 -20.21
C VAL A 479 8.34 3.63 -19.02
N ALA A 480 8.01 4.45 -18.03
CA ALA A 480 8.77 4.61 -16.79
C ALA A 480 8.93 3.29 -16.03
N THR A 481 7.84 2.55 -15.80
CA THR A 481 7.88 1.27 -15.08
C THR A 481 8.74 0.24 -15.83
N ALA A 482 8.47 0.02 -17.12
CA ALA A 482 9.16 -1.00 -17.89
C ALA A 482 10.65 -0.69 -18.06
N SER A 483 11.02 0.59 -18.23
CA SER A 483 12.43 1.02 -18.27
C SER A 483 13.15 0.72 -16.95
N ALA A 484 12.53 1.03 -15.80
CA ALA A 484 13.10 0.75 -14.50
C ALA A 484 13.20 -0.76 -14.20
N GLU A 485 12.21 -1.56 -14.62
CA GLU A 485 12.22 -3.02 -14.42
C GLU A 485 13.33 -3.74 -15.20
N LEU A 486 13.87 -3.11 -16.26
CA LEU A 486 15.02 -3.60 -17.02
C LEU A 486 16.36 -3.22 -16.37
N ALA A 487 16.39 -2.21 -15.50
CA ALA A 487 17.62 -1.80 -14.84
C ALA A 487 18.20 -2.95 -13.99
N GLY A 488 19.48 -3.26 -14.16
CA GLY A 488 20.17 -4.31 -13.42
C GLY A 488 19.85 -5.75 -13.86
N ARG A 489 19.03 -5.96 -14.91
CA ARG A 489 18.73 -7.30 -15.43
C ARG A 489 19.93 -7.98 -16.08
N ASP A 490 20.90 -7.21 -16.51
CA ASP A 490 22.22 -7.62 -16.98
C ASP A 490 23.12 -8.18 -15.87
N ARG A 491 22.83 -7.83 -14.61
CA ARG A 491 23.58 -8.28 -13.42
C ARG A 491 22.83 -9.35 -12.61
N THR A 492 21.84 -9.99 -13.23
CA THR A 492 21.02 -11.01 -12.56
C THR A 492 21.89 -12.21 -12.19
N VAL A 493 21.93 -12.57 -10.90
CA VAL A 493 22.65 -13.75 -10.39
C VAL A 493 21.69 -14.94 -10.33
N ARG A 494 21.99 -15.99 -11.10
CA ARG A 494 21.18 -17.21 -11.16
C ARG A 494 21.43 -18.10 -9.95
N VAL A 495 20.36 -18.55 -9.31
CA VAL A 495 20.37 -19.60 -8.30
C VAL A 495 20.27 -20.96 -9.00
N PRO A 496 21.25 -21.86 -8.81
CA PRO A 496 21.17 -23.21 -9.34
C PRO A 496 19.89 -23.93 -8.91
N ALA A 497 19.42 -24.88 -9.71
CA ALA A 497 18.39 -25.81 -9.24
C ALA A 497 18.96 -26.58 -8.05
N ALA A 498 18.30 -26.49 -6.89
CA ALA A 498 18.55 -27.46 -5.84
C ALA A 498 18.28 -28.85 -6.44
N PRO A 499 19.16 -29.84 -6.22
CA PRO A 499 18.88 -31.19 -6.67
C PRO A 499 17.50 -31.59 -6.14
N ALA A 500 16.67 -32.20 -7.00
CA ALA A 500 15.32 -32.62 -6.61
C ALA A 500 15.40 -33.35 -5.25
N PRO A 501 14.56 -33.01 -4.26
CA PRO A 501 14.62 -33.66 -2.96
C PRO A 501 14.44 -35.14 -3.20
N VAL A 502 15.53 -35.86 -2.98
CA VAL A 502 15.54 -37.29 -3.07
C VAL A 502 14.84 -37.72 -1.79
N GLY A 503 13.56 -38.07 -1.85
CA GLY A 503 12.87 -38.55 -0.66
C GLY A 503 13.65 -39.70 -0.02
N ALA A 504 13.42 -40.01 1.27
CA ALA A 504 14.17 -41.03 2.01
C ALA A 504 14.37 -42.36 1.24
N VAL A 505 13.42 -42.72 0.37
CA VAL A 505 13.50 -43.87 -0.55
C VAL A 505 14.61 -43.73 -1.59
N GLY A 506 14.79 -42.56 -2.20
CA GLY A 506 15.84 -42.33 -3.17
C GLY A 506 17.23 -42.10 -2.53
N GLU A 507 17.29 -41.59 -1.29
CA GLU A 507 18.54 -41.59 -0.50
C GLU A 507 18.97 -43.01 -0.15
N ALA A 508 18.02 -43.87 0.27
CA ALA A 508 18.27 -45.29 0.50
C ALA A 508 18.70 -46.01 -0.79
N LEU A 509 18.10 -45.69 -1.94
CA LEU A 509 18.50 -46.26 -3.24
C LEU A 509 19.88 -45.80 -3.70
N ARG A 510 20.26 -44.55 -3.47
CA ARG A 510 21.63 -44.05 -3.77
C ARG A 510 22.67 -44.64 -2.83
N ALA A 511 22.36 -44.77 -1.54
CA ALA A 511 23.22 -45.45 -0.59
C ALA A 511 23.40 -46.93 -0.94
N ALA A 512 22.33 -47.61 -1.38
CA ALA A 512 22.38 -49.00 -1.84
C ALA A 512 23.16 -49.16 -3.16
N ALA A 513 23.07 -48.19 -4.08
CA ALA A 513 23.79 -48.21 -5.35
C ALA A 513 25.28 -47.83 -5.21
N GLY A 514 25.62 -46.96 -4.24
CA GLY A 514 27.00 -46.56 -3.97
C GLY A 514 27.83 -47.56 -3.16
N ALA A 515 27.18 -48.52 -2.50
CA ALA A 515 27.83 -49.47 -1.59
C ALA A 515 28.10 -50.87 -2.17
N ALA A 516 27.77 -51.16 -3.43
CA ALA A 516 27.85 -52.52 -3.98
C ALA A 516 28.87 -52.65 -5.12
N PRO A 517 30.08 -53.19 -4.87
CA PRO A 517 30.86 -53.83 -5.92
C PRO A 517 30.36 -55.26 -6.12
N GLY A 518 29.99 -55.60 -7.37
CA GLY A 518 29.87 -56.98 -7.85
C GLY A 518 28.73 -57.83 -7.27
N GLY A 519 27.65 -58.00 -8.04
CA GLY A 519 26.81 -59.22 -8.03
C GLY A 519 25.91 -59.52 -6.82
N ALA A 520 26.16 -58.99 -5.63
CA ALA A 520 25.51 -59.45 -4.39
C ALA A 520 24.02 -59.06 -4.23
N VAL A 521 23.53 -58.04 -4.93
CA VAL A 521 22.10 -57.65 -4.89
C VAL A 521 21.21 -58.72 -5.52
N GLY A 522 21.74 -59.46 -6.50
CA GLY A 522 21.01 -60.55 -7.17
C GLY A 522 20.83 -61.79 -6.30
N GLU A 523 21.77 -62.08 -5.40
CA GLU A 523 21.70 -63.23 -4.49
C GLU A 523 20.87 -62.95 -3.23
N ALA A 524 20.94 -61.73 -2.67
CA ALA A 524 20.11 -61.32 -1.54
C ALA A 524 18.61 -61.31 -1.88
N LEU A 525 18.24 -60.96 -3.13
CA LEU A 525 16.86 -61.01 -3.62
C LEU A 525 16.36 -62.45 -3.87
N ARG A 526 17.25 -63.41 -4.14
CA ARG A 526 16.89 -64.83 -4.31
C ARG A 526 16.74 -65.57 -2.98
N ALA A 527 17.52 -65.22 -1.96
CA ALA A 527 17.44 -65.84 -0.63
C ALA A 527 16.20 -65.40 0.17
N ALA A 528 15.60 -64.25 -0.13
CA ALA A 528 14.48 -63.68 0.63
C ALA A 528 13.08 -64.23 0.26
N GLY A 529 12.97 -65.22 -0.63
CA GLY A 529 11.71 -65.97 -0.84
C GLY A 529 10.48 -65.12 -1.21
N ALA A 530 10.65 -64.02 -1.95
CA ALA A 530 9.55 -63.15 -2.38
C ALA A 530 9.58 -62.96 -3.90
N GLY A 531 8.87 -63.82 -4.64
CA GLY A 531 8.89 -63.91 -6.10
C GLY A 531 8.22 -62.77 -6.88
N SER A 532 8.28 -61.51 -6.44
CA SER A 532 8.00 -60.37 -7.34
C SER A 532 8.50 -59.04 -6.77
N ALA A 533 8.85 -58.09 -7.64
CA ALA A 533 9.15 -56.69 -7.30
C ALA A 533 8.03 -56.02 -6.45
N GLY A 534 6.80 -56.51 -6.56
CA GLY A 534 5.66 -56.08 -5.74
C GLY A 534 5.74 -56.48 -4.26
N GLY A 535 6.53 -57.49 -3.90
CA GLY A 535 6.75 -57.91 -2.50
C GLY A 535 7.67 -56.96 -1.73
N VAL A 536 8.74 -56.51 -2.37
CA VAL A 536 9.70 -55.53 -1.81
C VAL A 536 9.02 -54.17 -1.58
N LEU A 537 8.18 -53.74 -2.53
CA LEU A 537 7.35 -52.53 -2.39
C LEU A 537 6.36 -52.62 -1.22
N ARG A 538 5.80 -53.81 -0.94
CA ARG A 538 4.86 -54.03 0.17
C ARG A 538 5.54 -54.02 1.53
N ALA A 539 6.76 -54.57 1.64
CA ALA A 539 7.56 -54.52 2.86
C ALA A 539 8.02 -53.09 3.19
N ALA A 540 8.45 -52.33 2.17
CA ALA A 540 8.81 -50.91 2.33
C ALA A 540 7.60 -50.04 2.72
N ALA A 541 6.43 -50.26 2.11
CA ALA A 541 5.19 -49.57 2.48
C ALA A 541 4.74 -49.91 3.92
N GLY A 542 4.95 -51.15 4.38
CA GLY A 542 4.64 -51.59 5.74
C GLY A 542 5.55 -51.00 6.83
N ALA A 543 6.77 -50.59 6.48
CA ALA A 543 7.68 -49.87 7.37
C ALA A 543 7.32 -48.38 7.46
N VAL A 544 6.93 -47.76 6.34
CA VAL A 544 6.46 -46.36 6.27
C VAL A 544 5.15 -46.16 7.04
N ALA A 545 4.23 -47.13 6.98
CA ALA A 545 2.97 -47.09 7.74
C ALA A 545 3.18 -47.15 9.27
N ARG A 546 4.28 -47.74 9.74
CA ARG A 546 4.60 -47.83 11.17
C ARG A 546 5.31 -46.57 11.72
N LEU A 547 6.01 -45.82 10.88
CA LEU A 547 6.61 -44.52 11.24
C LEU A 547 5.60 -43.36 11.20
N GLY A 548 4.48 -43.50 10.48
CA GLY A 548 3.46 -42.46 10.31
C GLY A 548 2.47 -42.24 11.47
N ARG A 549 2.61 -42.93 12.61
CA ARG A 549 1.65 -42.86 13.73
C ARG A 549 2.06 -42.01 14.94
N ARG A 550 3.07 -41.14 14.80
CA ARG A 550 3.37 -40.07 15.78
C ARG A 550 3.62 -38.72 15.10
N ARG A 551 2.57 -38.12 14.54
CA ARG A 551 2.44 -36.68 14.27
C ARG A 551 1.04 -36.38 13.74
N THR A 552 0.11 -36.08 14.63
CA THR A 552 -1.14 -35.40 14.27
C THR A 552 -0.85 -33.91 14.19
N GLY A 553 -0.38 -33.48 13.01
CA GLY A 553 -0.25 -32.08 12.61
C GLY A 553 -0.38 -32.05 11.10
N ALA A 554 -1.33 -31.25 10.60
CA ALA A 554 -1.65 -30.94 9.21
C ALA A 554 -0.87 -31.70 8.10
N ALA A 555 -1.60 -32.43 7.26
CA ALA A 555 -1.06 -32.97 6.01
C ALA A 555 -0.33 -31.87 5.21
N PRO A 556 0.91 -32.11 4.73
CA PRO A 556 1.60 -31.14 3.91
C PRO A 556 0.88 -31.07 2.57
N ILE A 557 0.32 -29.90 2.27
CA ILE A 557 0.04 -29.51 0.89
C ILE A 557 1.35 -29.71 0.12
N ALA A 558 1.29 -30.40 -1.03
CA ALA A 558 2.42 -30.62 -1.92
C ALA A 558 3.34 -29.39 -1.95
N ALA A 559 4.61 -29.59 -1.59
CA ALA A 559 5.62 -28.54 -1.56
C ALA A 559 5.77 -27.93 -2.97
N ARG A 560 5.01 -26.85 -3.23
CA ARG A 560 5.45 -25.80 -4.14
C ARG A 560 6.79 -25.32 -3.58
N GLY A 561 7.83 -25.31 -4.42
CA GLY A 561 9.23 -25.24 -4.03
C GLY A 561 9.51 -24.30 -2.86
N ALA A 562 10.33 -24.76 -1.92
CA ALA A 562 10.73 -23.96 -0.77
C ALA A 562 11.24 -22.59 -1.25
N ALA A 563 10.45 -21.58 -0.93
CA ALA A 563 10.81 -20.22 -0.67
C ALA A 563 12.34 -20.01 -0.44
N PRO A 564 13.09 -19.24 -1.27
CA PRO A 564 14.52 -19.00 -1.04
C PRO A 564 14.79 -18.35 0.32
N ALA A 565 15.88 -18.75 0.98
CA ALA A 565 16.34 -18.14 2.22
C ALA A 565 16.70 -16.65 2.00
N PRO A 566 16.55 -15.75 2.99
CA PRO A 566 17.09 -14.38 2.94
C PRO A 566 18.54 -14.31 2.40
N GLY A 567 18.91 -13.24 1.68
CA GLY A 567 20.20 -13.11 0.99
C GLY A 567 20.39 -13.90 -0.33
N THR A 568 19.54 -14.89 -0.65
CA THR A 568 19.55 -15.61 -1.93
C THR A 568 18.90 -14.81 -3.07
N PRO A 569 19.50 -14.69 -4.28
CA PRO A 569 18.88 -14.01 -5.42
C PRO A 569 17.47 -14.55 -5.76
N ARG A 570 16.49 -13.66 -5.84
CA ARG A 570 15.08 -14.03 -5.95
C ARG A 570 14.26 -13.03 -6.75
N ARG A 571 13.09 -13.46 -7.19
CA ARG A 571 12.07 -12.62 -7.82
C ARG A 571 10.94 -12.37 -6.85
N LEU A 572 10.53 -11.12 -6.74
CA LEU A 572 9.39 -10.70 -5.94
C LEU A 572 8.22 -10.34 -6.86
N PHE A 573 7.06 -10.91 -6.56
CA PHE A 573 5.82 -10.68 -7.28
C PHE A 573 4.78 -10.11 -6.33
N PHE A 574 4.00 -9.14 -6.83
CA PHE A 574 2.91 -8.50 -6.11
C PHE A 574 1.59 -8.93 -6.78
N PRO A 575 0.81 -9.84 -6.16
CA PRO A 575 -0.44 -10.30 -6.75
C PRO A 575 -1.40 -9.13 -7.00
N ALA A 576 -2.01 -9.08 -8.19
CA ALA A 576 -2.88 -7.97 -8.58
C ALA A 576 -4.10 -7.78 -7.65
N SER A 577 -4.59 -8.86 -7.04
CA SER A 577 -5.72 -8.84 -6.10
C SER A 577 -5.33 -8.44 -4.67
N ASP A 578 -4.05 -8.52 -4.31
CA ASP A 578 -3.55 -8.15 -2.98
C ASP A 578 -2.06 -7.76 -3.06
N VAL A 579 -1.81 -6.52 -3.47
CA VAL A 579 -0.45 -6.03 -3.71
C VAL A 579 0.38 -5.91 -2.43
N GLY A 580 -0.21 -5.86 -1.24
CA GLY A 580 0.57 -5.82 0.01
C GLY A 580 1.09 -7.18 0.41
N ARG A 581 0.53 -8.28 -0.11
CA ARG A 581 1.21 -9.56 -0.08
C ARG A 581 2.28 -9.62 -1.14
N THR A 582 3.28 -10.42 -0.86
CA THR A 582 4.32 -10.73 -1.83
C THR A 582 4.45 -12.23 -1.97
N TRP A 583 4.86 -12.62 -3.16
CA TRP A 583 5.24 -13.99 -3.45
C TRP A 583 6.64 -13.99 -4.04
N THR A 584 7.46 -14.94 -3.62
CA THR A 584 8.87 -15.00 -3.98
C THR A 584 9.28 -16.34 -4.52
N GLU A 585 10.15 -16.31 -5.53
CA GLU A 585 10.80 -17.49 -6.12
C GLU A 585 12.30 -17.27 -6.28
N PRO A 586 13.12 -18.33 -6.23
CA PRO A 586 14.54 -18.23 -6.59
C PRO A 586 14.69 -17.67 -8.01
N GLU A 587 15.68 -16.80 -8.22
CA GLU A 587 15.98 -16.29 -9.55
C GLU A 587 16.69 -17.37 -10.36
N ARG A 588 16.01 -17.92 -11.37
CA ARG A 588 16.50 -19.04 -12.19
C ARG A 588 16.87 -18.64 -13.60
N ARG A 589 16.61 -17.38 -13.97
CA ARG A 589 16.78 -16.88 -15.33
C ARG A 589 18.20 -16.35 -15.53
N ASP A 590 18.69 -16.44 -16.75
CA ASP A 590 19.98 -15.87 -17.14
C ASP A 590 19.93 -14.34 -17.18
N PRO A 591 21.07 -13.66 -17.02
CA PRO A 591 21.15 -12.22 -17.21
C PRO A 591 20.76 -11.84 -18.65
N LEU A 592 20.15 -10.66 -18.79
CA LEU A 592 19.81 -10.10 -20.09
C LEU A 592 21.03 -9.38 -20.70
N PRO A 593 21.19 -9.34 -22.05
CA PRO A 593 22.27 -8.58 -22.67
C PRO A 593 22.16 -7.08 -22.36
N SER A 594 23.28 -6.44 -22.03
CA SER A 594 23.32 -5.03 -21.59
C SER A 594 22.98 -4.03 -22.72
N ALA A 595 23.40 -4.31 -23.96
CA ALA A 595 23.18 -3.41 -25.10
C ALA A 595 21.68 -3.18 -25.42
N PRO A 596 20.82 -4.23 -25.55
CA PRO A 596 19.38 -4.05 -25.70
C PRO A 596 18.72 -3.33 -24.52
N ILE A 597 19.17 -3.59 -23.28
CA ILE A 597 18.68 -2.85 -22.10
C ILE A 597 18.99 -1.36 -22.24
N ALA A 598 20.23 -1.01 -22.56
CA ALA A 598 20.64 0.37 -22.74
C ALA A 598 19.85 1.06 -23.86
N ALA A 599 19.69 0.40 -25.01
CA ALA A 599 18.95 0.93 -26.16
C ALA A 599 17.46 1.21 -25.83
N VAL A 600 16.80 0.29 -25.14
CA VAL A 600 15.39 0.44 -24.73
C VAL A 600 15.22 1.52 -23.67
N ARG A 601 16.13 1.59 -22.69
CA ARG A 601 16.10 2.62 -21.63
C ARG A 601 16.39 4.01 -22.19
N ALA A 602 17.35 4.14 -23.09
CA ALA A 602 17.63 5.40 -23.79
C ALA A 602 16.41 5.88 -24.60
N ALA A 603 15.71 4.96 -25.29
CA ALA A 603 14.47 5.30 -26.00
C ALA A 603 13.35 5.76 -25.04
N ALA A 604 13.27 5.16 -23.85
CA ALA A 604 12.32 5.59 -22.80
C ALA A 604 12.65 7.00 -22.28
N ASP A 605 13.91 7.26 -21.92
CA ASP A 605 14.36 8.54 -21.39
C ASP A 605 14.21 9.67 -22.43
N ALA A 606 14.59 9.40 -23.69
CA ALA A 606 14.43 10.35 -24.79
C ALA A 606 12.95 10.71 -25.01
N GLU A 607 12.06 9.72 -25.03
CA GLU A 607 10.64 9.98 -25.22
C GLU A 607 10.02 10.75 -24.05
N LEU A 608 10.31 10.39 -22.80
CA LEU A 608 9.76 11.09 -21.63
C LEU A 608 10.29 12.53 -21.52
N THR A 609 11.56 12.75 -21.85
CA THR A 609 12.18 14.07 -21.93
C THR A 609 11.56 14.90 -23.05
N ARG A 610 11.37 14.32 -24.24
CA ARG A 610 10.71 14.98 -25.38
C ARG A 610 9.29 15.43 -25.01
N ARG A 611 8.54 14.61 -24.28
CA ARG A 611 7.20 14.99 -23.79
C ARG A 611 7.26 16.14 -22.80
N ALA A 612 8.25 16.14 -21.90
CA ALA A 612 8.46 17.21 -20.92
C ALA A 612 8.84 18.54 -21.58
N ALA A 613 9.62 18.49 -22.67
CA ALA A 613 10.05 19.67 -23.42
C ALA A 613 8.91 20.46 -24.08
N ARG A 614 7.70 19.88 -24.17
CA ARG A 614 6.48 20.59 -24.63
C ARG A 614 5.83 21.45 -23.55
N LEU A 615 6.31 21.37 -22.30
CA LEU A 615 5.80 22.12 -21.16
C LEU A 615 6.62 23.40 -20.94
N GLY A 616 6.17 24.27 -20.03
CA GLY A 616 6.87 25.51 -19.67
C GLY A 616 8.30 25.27 -19.17
N ARG A 617 9.23 26.14 -19.58
CA ARG A 617 10.66 26.06 -19.25
C ARG A 617 11.00 26.76 -17.93
N PHE A 618 12.17 26.42 -17.38
CA PHE A 618 12.78 27.00 -16.20
C PHE A 618 14.24 27.39 -16.49
N ASP A 619 14.74 28.39 -15.77
CA ASP A 619 16.15 28.80 -15.87
C ASP A 619 17.07 27.79 -15.18
N LEU A 620 16.62 27.24 -14.04
CA LEU A 620 17.39 26.36 -13.18
C LEU A 620 16.53 25.20 -12.67
N ALA A 621 17.09 23.99 -12.65
CA ALA A 621 16.55 22.86 -11.90
C ALA A 621 17.49 22.49 -10.74
N VAL A 622 16.94 22.39 -9.53
CA VAL A 622 17.65 21.93 -8.33
C VAL A 622 16.96 20.67 -7.81
N LEU A 623 17.65 19.54 -7.91
CA LEU A 623 17.10 18.23 -7.58
C LEU A 623 17.79 17.69 -6.33
N ASP A 624 17.04 17.20 -5.36
CA ASP A 624 17.57 16.51 -4.18
C ASP A 624 17.99 15.08 -4.55
N ALA A 625 19.25 14.73 -4.30
CA ALA A 625 19.80 13.41 -4.59
C ALA A 625 19.05 12.27 -3.86
N THR A 626 18.45 12.53 -2.70
CA THR A 626 17.71 11.51 -1.94
C THR A 626 16.38 11.13 -2.60
N LEU A 627 15.94 11.86 -3.62
CA LEU A 627 14.78 11.46 -4.44
C LEU A 627 15.02 10.14 -5.20
N ALA A 628 16.27 9.70 -5.34
CA ALA A 628 16.62 8.38 -5.86
C ALA A 628 16.12 7.22 -4.97
N ASP A 629 15.80 7.53 -3.71
CA ASP A 629 15.33 6.58 -2.71
C ASP A 629 13.81 6.61 -2.52
N VAL A 630 13.10 7.46 -3.28
CA VAL A 630 11.64 7.58 -3.23
C VAL A 630 11.06 7.10 -4.55
N PRO A 631 10.32 5.97 -4.58
CA PRO A 631 9.64 5.52 -5.78
C PRO A 631 8.62 6.55 -6.27
N THR A 632 8.57 6.77 -7.58
CA THR A 632 7.47 7.51 -8.20
C THR A 632 6.16 6.75 -7.94
N PRO A 633 5.10 7.41 -7.46
CA PRO A 633 3.82 6.77 -7.16
C PRO A 633 3.04 6.40 -8.43
N LEU A 634 3.46 5.33 -9.10
CA LEU A 634 2.88 4.87 -10.37
C LEU A 634 1.57 4.08 -10.20
N ARG A 635 1.50 3.26 -9.14
CA ARG A 635 0.40 2.35 -8.74
C ARG A 635 0.53 1.94 -7.26
N ALA A 636 0.64 2.88 -6.32
CA ALA A 636 0.55 2.48 -4.91
C ALA A 636 -0.90 2.11 -4.55
N ARG A 637 -1.12 1.38 -3.45
CA ARG A 637 -2.44 1.43 -2.81
C ARG A 637 -2.60 2.85 -2.29
N VAL A 638 -3.85 3.27 -2.09
CA VAL A 638 -4.23 4.11 -0.94
C VAL A 638 -3.28 3.79 0.21
N SER A 639 -2.43 4.73 0.57
CA SER A 639 -1.73 4.61 1.84
C SER A 639 -2.80 4.50 2.92
N SER A 640 -2.50 3.73 3.96
CA SER A 640 -3.10 4.03 5.25
C SER A 640 -3.02 5.55 5.46
N GLY A 641 -4.14 6.21 5.81
CA GLY A 641 -4.17 7.66 5.95
C GLY A 641 -3.09 8.07 6.91
N GLY A 642 -2.04 8.71 6.42
CA GLY A 642 -0.80 8.86 7.16
C GLY A 642 -0.29 10.28 7.12
N LEU A 643 0.34 10.70 8.22
CA LEU A 643 0.77 12.07 8.43
C LEU A 643 1.72 12.55 7.32
N ALA A 644 2.60 11.67 6.84
CA ALA A 644 3.39 11.85 5.65
C ALA A 644 3.00 10.83 4.56
N SER A 645 2.79 11.29 3.32
CA SER A 645 2.33 10.45 2.21
C SER A 645 3.48 9.71 1.50
N TRP A 646 4.25 8.90 2.23
CA TRP A 646 5.37 8.15 1.66
C TRP A 646 4.89 7.01 0.74
N PRO A 647 5.29 6.98 -0.55
CA PRO A 647 5.01 5.84 -1.40
C PRO A 647 5.65 4.56 -0.85
N ARG A 648 4.97 3.42 -0.98
CA ARG A 648 5.58 2.12 -0.65
C ARG A 648 6.89 1.92 -1.41
N GLY A 649 7.93 1.57 -0.67
CA GLY A 649 9.30 1.43 -1.14
C GLY A 649 10.16 2.66 -0.89
N SER A 650 9.61 3.72 -0.29
CA SER A 650 10.40 4.91 0.09
C SER A 650 11.40 4.53 1.17
N LEU A 651 12.66 4.81 0.91
CA LEU A 651 13.75 4.68 1.87
C LEU A 651 14.07 6.09 2.40
N ARG A 652 14.00 6.26 3.72
CA ARG A 652 14.14 7.56 4.40
C ARG A 652 15.14 7.44 5.52
N ASP A 653 15.83 8.52 5.81
CA ASP A 653 16.68 8.57 6.98
C ASP A 653 15.81 8.68 8.23
N LEU A 654 16.21 7.97 9.29
CA LEU A 654 15.60 8.14 10.59
C LEU A 654 15.91 9.55 11.10
N PRO A 655 14.94 10.24 11.73
CA PRO A 655 15.21 11.51 12.37
C PRO A 655 16.35 11.40 13.40
N ALA A 656 16.97 12.54 13.72
CA ALA A 656 18.00 12.60 14.74
C ALA A 656 17.45 12.15 16.11
N GLY A 657 18.24 11.34 16.83
CA GLY A 657 17.89 10.83 18.16
C GLY A 657 18.24 9.36 18.36
N ASP A 658 18.52 8.94 19.59
CA ASP A 658 18.95 7.57 19.88
C ASP A 658 17.81 6.60 20.15
N ARG A 659 16.61 7.13 20.36
CA ARG A 659 15.42 6.34 20.68
C ARG A 659 14.34 6.49 19.64
N LEU A 660 13.57 5.42 19.47
CA LEU A 660 12.38 5.37 18.62
C LEU A 660 11.26 4.72 19.43
N ARG A 661 10.07 5.30 19.41
CA ARG A 661 8.89 4.74 20.08
C ARG A 661 7.81 4.46 19.05
N PHE A 662 7.50 3.19 18.84
CA PHE A 662 6.31 2.77 18.13
C PHE A 662 5.11 2.80 19.06
N TYR A 663 3.95 3.12 18.52
CA TYR A 663 2.68 3.07 19.22
C TYR A 663 1.60 2.46 18.36
N LEU A 664 0.64 1.81 19.01
CA LEU A 664 -0.51 1.14 18.41
C LEU A 664 -1.72 1.48 19.28
N HIS A 665 -2.82 1.91 18.67
CA HIS A 665 -4.08 2.14 19.36
C HIS A 665 -5.23 1.50 18.59
N TRP A 666 -6.21 0.97 19.31
CA TRP A 666 -7.42 0.41 18.71
C TRP A 666 -8.61 0.41 19.66
N GLU A 667 -9.79 0.14 19.11
CA GLU A 667 -11.04 -0.07 19.85
C GLU A 667 -11.70 -1.42 19.48
N ASP A 668 -12.47 -1.96 20.43
CA ASP A 668 -13.43 -3.02 20.22
C ASP A 668 -14.53 -2.53 19.26
N THR A 669 -15.00 -3.39 18.37
CA THR A 669 -16.12 -3.07 17.50
C THR A 669 -17.44 -3.44 18.17
N ALA A 670 -18.57 -2.94 17.66
CA ALA A 670 -19.91 -3.31 18.14
C ALA A 670 -20.20 -4.83 18.12
N THR A 671 -19.42 -5.61 17.35
CA THR A 671 -19.67 -7.06 17.14
C THR A 671 -18.49 -7.95 17.50
N HIS A 672 -17.31 -7.40 17.75
CA HIS A 672 -16.08 -8.15 17.99
C HIS A 672 -15.22 -7.45 19.05
N ARG A 673 -14.76 -8.21 20.04
CA ARG A 673 -13.57 -7.85 20.84
C ARG A 673 -12.38 -7.78 19.88
N VAL A 674 -11.54 -6.78 19.99
CA VAL A 674 -10.35 -6.62 19.14
C VAL A 674 -9.11 -6.73 20.00
N ASP A 675 -8.18 -7.56 19.55
CA ASP A 675 -6.98 -7.94 20.26
C ASP A 675 -5.82 -7.76 19.26
N LEU A 676 -5.09 -6.65 19.39
CA LEU A 676 -3.98 -6.31 18.50
C LEU A 676 -2.69 -6.29 19.30
N ASP A 677 -1.62 -6.82 18.72
CA ASP A 677 -0.29 -6.83 19.34
C ASP A 677 0.69 -6.00 18.55
N LEU A 678 1.48 -5.19 19.25
CA LEU A 678 2.68 -4.54 18.72
C LEU A 678 3.92 -5.38 19.02
N SER A 679 4.71 -5.68 18.01
CA SER A 679 5.92 -6.49 18.16
C SER A 679 7.11 -5.86 17.45
N GLY A 680 8.30 -5.99 18.03
CA GLY A 680 9.57 -5.68 17.37
C GLY A 680 10.36 -6.96 17.14
N VAL A 681 10.82 -7.21 15.91
CA VAL A 681 11.66 -8.37 15.58
C VAL A 681 13.02 -7.90 15.09
N PHE A 682 14.09 -8.51 15.63
CA PHE A 682 15.47 -8.10 15.41
C PHE A 682 16.23 -9.15 14.59
N PHE A 683 17.00 -8.68 13.61
CA PHE A 683 17.79 -9.51 12.71
C PHE A 683 19.24 -8.99 12.60
N ASP A 684 20.17 -9.91 12.42
CA ASP A 684 21.56 -9.59 12.08
C ASP A 684 21.68 -9.23 10.58
N ALA A 685 22.91 -8.94 10.13
CA ALA A 685 23.20 -8.62 8.74
C ALA A 685 22.91 -9.77 7.75
N ALA A 686 22.85 -11.02 8.23
CA ALA A 686 22.52 -12.20 7.46
C ALA A 686 21.01 -12.56 7.54
N TRP A 687 20.18 -11.64 8.03
CA TRP A 687 18.75 -11.82 8.27
C TRP A 687 18.42 -13.00 9.19
N GLN A 688 19.37 -13.46 10.01
CA GLN A 688 19.09 -14.41 11.06
C GLN A 688 18.41 -13.68 12.21
N ARG A 689 17.36 -14.30 12.74
CA ARG A 689 16.62 -13.73 13.85
C ARG A 689 17.45 -13.76 15.13
N MET A 690 17.73 -12.59 15.68
CA MET A 690 18.44 -12.43 16.95
C MET A 690 17.48 -12.44 18.15
N GLY A 691 16.24 -12.00 17.94
CA GLY A 691 15.24 -11.95 18.99
C GLY A 691 13.98 -11.19 18.60
N HIS A 692 13.20 -10.84 19.61
CA HIS A 692 11.99 -10.04 19.49
C HIS A 692 11.62 -9.45 20.86
N CYS A 693 10.76 -8.43 20.83
CA CYS A 693 10.14 -7.81 21.98
C CYS A 693 8.64 -7.63 21.67
N ASP A 694 7.77 -8.24 22.48
CA ASP A 694 6.32 -8.26 22.33
C ASP A 694 5.65 -8.57 23.68
N TYR A 695 4.35 -8.85 23.70
CA TYR A 695 3.60 -9.21 24.90
C TYR A 695 4.15 -10.44 25.65
N THR A 696 4.81 -11.38 24.95
CA THR A 696 5.43 -12.57 25.56
C THR A 696 6.84 -12.31 26.08
N ARG A 697 7.46 -11.20 25.69
CA ARG A 697 8.80 -10.78 26.12
C ARG A 697 8.87 -9.25 26.13
N LEU A 698 8.48 -8.67 27.26
CA LEU A 698 8.38 -7.22 27.42
C LEU A 698 9.72 -6.47 27.36
N ARG A 699 10.85 -7.17 27.47
CA ARG A 699 12.19 -6.58 27.41
C ARG A 699 13.12 -7.42 26.54
N TYR A 700 13.95 -6.76 25.73
CA TYR A 700 15.03 -7.38 24.97
C TYR A 700 16.38 -6.80 25.43
N HIS A 701 17.28 -7.67 25.91
CA HIS A 701 18.61 -7.32 26.44
C HIS A 701 18.59 -6.07 27.34
N GLY A 702 17.90 -6.15 28.48
CA GLY A 702 17.73 -5.04 29.39
C GLY A 702 16.73 -4.02 28.86
N SER A 703 17.21 -2.85 28.44
CA SER A 703 16.39 -1.74 27.93
C SER A 703 16.67 -1.39 26.46
N ALA A 704 17.32 -2.29 25.71
CA ALA A 704 17.55 -2.11 24.29
C ALA A 704 16.23 -2.08 23.50
N ALA A 705 15.24 -2.88 23.92
CA ALA A 705 13.84 -2.70 23.56
C ALA A 705 12.91 -3.00 24.74
N VAL A 706 11.83 -2.24 24.85
CA VAL A 706 10.84 -2.36 25.93
C VAL A 706 9.42 -2.23 25.39
N HIS A 707 8.56 -3.20 25.71
CA HIS A 707 7.13 -3.22 25.43
C HIS A 707 6.33 -2.70 26.63
N SER A 708 5.22 -2.01 26.38
CA SER A 708 4.41 -1.36 27.41
C SER A 708 3.42 -2.26 28.17
N GLY A 709 3.44 -3.56 27.90
CA GLY A 709 2.42 -4.50 28.34
C GLY A 709 1.32 -4.71 27.30
N ASP A 710 0.43 -5.65 27.60
CA ASP A 710 -0.49 -6.28 26.65
C ASP A 710 -1.95 -6.02 27.02
N PHE A 711 -2.65 -5.32 26.14
CA PHE A 711 -4.10 -5.17 26.26
C PHE A 711 -4.81 -6.18 25.37
N THR A 712 -5.70 -7.00 25.93
CA THR A 712 -6.41 -8.03 25.15
C THR A 712 -7.84 -7.64 24.74
N SER A 713 -8.27 -6.43 25.14
CA SER A 713 -9.51 -5.81 24.68
C SER A 713 -9.51 -4.31 24.88
N ALA A 714 -10.31 -3.62 24.07
CA ALA A 714 -10.26 -2.16 23.94
C ALA A 714 -11.66 -1.52 23.93
N PRO A 715 -12.46 -1.61 25.01
CA PRO A 715 -13.80 -1.03 25.06
C PRO A 715 -13.76 0.49 24.77
N PRO A 716 -14.61 1.00 23.86
CA PRO A 716 -14.73 2.43 23.63
C PRO A 716 -15.35 3.13 24.85
N PRO A 717 -15.04 4.42 25.09
CA PRO A 717 -14.20 5.28 24.27
C PRO A 717 -12.71 5.25 24.65
N ALA A 718 -12.31 4.50 25.68
CA ALA A 718 -10.93 4.50 26.17
C ALA A 718 -9.97 3.75 25.22
N GLY A 719 -10.48 2.71 24.54
CA GLY A 719 -9.67 1.89 23.63
C GLY A 719 -8.52 1.18 24.37
N ALA A 720 -7.52 0.73 23.61
CA ALA A 720 -6.30 0.15 24.14
C ALA A 720 -5.09 0.69 23.38
N THR A 721 -3.96 0.82 24.09
CA THR A 721 -2.73 1.38 23.54
C THR A 721 -1.53 0.56 23.96
N GLU A 722 -0.67 0.25 22.99
CA GLU A 722 0.62 -0.39 23.19
C GLU A 722 1.76 0.47 22.65
N TYR A 723 2.90 0.43 23.33
CA TYR A 723 4.15 1.03 22.91
C TYR A 723 5.27 0.00 22.84
N LEU A 724 6.16 0.23 21.88
CA LEU A 724 7.46 -0.42 21.79
C LEU A 724 8.52 0.67 21.70
N GLU A 725 9.27 0.84 22.79
CA GLU A 725 10.43 1.73 22.84
C GLU A 725 11.72 0.99 22.49
N LEU A 726 12.55 1.62 21.67
CA LEU A 726 13.77 1.07 21.12
C LEU A 726 14.93 2.02 21.36
N TYR A 727 16.04 1.51 21.85
CA TYR A 727 17.29 2.26 21.98
C TYR A 727 18.27 1.77 20.91
N LEU A 728 18.39 2.55 19.83
CA LEU A 728 19.10 2.17 18.61
C LEU A 728 20.59 1.89 18.84
N PRO A 729 21.35 2.67 19.65
CA PRO A 729 22.75 2.36 19.94
C PRO A 729 22.96 0.99 20.59
N ALA A 730 22.16 0.63 21.61
CA ALA A 730 22.29 -0.68 22.25
C ALA A 730 21.91 -1.83 21.31
N LEU A 731 20.87 -1.67 20.48
CA LEU A 731 20.53 -2.68 19.47
C LEU A 731 21.69 -2.90 18.50
N ARG A 732 22.35 -1.82 18.05
CA ARG A 732 23.53 -1.90 17.18
C ARG A 732 24.71 -2.60 17.87
N GLU A 733 24.99 -2.26 19.13
CA GLU A 733 26.05 -2.91 19.93
C GLU A 733 25.81 -4.41 20.13
N LEU A 734 24.56 -4.83 20.19
CA LEU A 734 24.16 -6.24 20.24
C LEU A 734 24.28 -6.96 18.89
N GLY A 735 24.62 -6.25 17.81
CA GLY A 735 24.76 -6.80 16.45
C GLY A 735 23.46 -6.78 15.62
N VAL A 736 22.41 -6.10 16.08
CA VAL A 736 21.17 -5.94 15.30
C VAL A 736 21.44 -5.01 14.14
N ARG A 737 21.33 -5.53 12.91
CA ARG A 737 21.40 -4.73 11.67
C ARG A 737 20.02 -4.28 11.24
N TYR A 738 19.03 -5.18 11.28
CA TYR A 738 17.68 -4.90 10.82
C TYR A 738 16.64 -5.10 11.92
N LEU A 739 15.62 -4.25 11.91
CA LEU A 739 14.47 -4.29 12.80
C LEU A 739 13.19 -4.20 11.98
N ALA A 740 12.20 -5.03 12.30
CA ALA A 740 10.85 -4.92 11.75
C ALA A 740 9.82 -4.78 12.89
N PRO A 741 9.16 -3.60 13.04
CA PRO A 741 7.92 -3.54 13.80
C PRO A 741 6.82 -4.31 13.05
N VAL A 742 5.95 -5.00 13.78
CA VAL A 742 4.83 -5.76 13.24
C VAL A 742 3.62 -5.53 14.12
N VAL A 743 2.47 -5.28 13.48
CA VAL A 743 1.17 -5.26 14.15
C VAL A 743 0.42 -6.53 13.78
N PHE A 744 0.01 -7.32 14.77
CA PHE A 744 -0.82 -8.51 14.59
C PHE A 744 -2.24 -8.27 15.07
N SER A 745 -3.22 -8.92 14.44
CA SER A 745 -4.54 -9.15 15.05
C SER A 745 -4.56 -10.56 15.62
N TYR A 746 -4.40 -10.66 16.93
CA TYR A 746 -4.32 -11.93 17.65
C TYR A 746 -5.54 -12.80 17.43
N ASN A 747 -6.73 -12.19 17.52
CA ASN A 747 -8.02 -12.88 17.44
C ASN A 747 -8.65 -12.89 16.03
N ASP A 748 -7.82 -12.71 14.99
CA ASP A 748 -8.16 -12.93 13.57
C ASP A 748 -9.21 -11.93 13.00
N VAL A 749 -9.32 -10.72 13.56
CA VAL A 749 -10.18 -9.63 13.07
C VAL A 749 -9.46 -8.84 11.96
N PRO A 750 -9.99 -8.83 10.72
CA PRO A 750 -9.42 -8.01 9.64
C PRO A 750 -9.40 -6.52 9.98
N PHE A 751 -8.34 -5.81 9.59
CA PHE A 751 -8.22 -4.36 9.81
C PHE A 751 -9.36 -3.56 9.14
N GLU A 752 -9.97 -4.07 8.06
CA GLU A 752 -11.14 -3.46 7.40
C GLU A 752 -12.42 -3.46 8.24
N LEU A 753 -12.50 -4.28 9.29
CA LEU A 753 -13.64 -4.30 10.21
C LEU A 753 -13.44 -3.41 11.43
N LEU A 754 -12.23 -2.89 11.63
CA LEU A 754 -11.92 -2.02 12.76
C LEU A 754 -12.53 -0.64 12.51
N SER A 755 -13.27 -0.15 13.51
CA SER A 755 -13.83 1.22 13.48
C SER A 755 -12.74 2.25 13.73
N GLU A 756 -11.90 2.00 14.73
CA GLU A 756 -10.84 2.89 15.19
C GLU A 756 -9.58 2.06 15.46
N ALA A 757 -8.57 2.17 14.59
CA ALA A 757 -7.29 1.50 14.77
C ALA A 757 -6.18 2.18 13.97
N PHE A 758 -5.07 2.50 14.63
CA PHE A 758 -3.93 3.17 14.04
C PHE A 758 -2.62 2.81 14.71
N ALA A 759 -1.52 2.99 13.99
CA ALA A 759 -0.18 2.84 14.52
C ALA A 759 0.71 3.99 14.04
N GLY A 760 1.86 4.15 14.68
CA GLY A 760 2.79 5.19 14.31
C GLY A 760 4.13 5.05 15.02
N PHE A 761 5.01 6.00 14.77
CA PHE A 761 6.23 6.16 15.53
C PHE A 761 6.56 7.62 15.79
N ALA A 762 7.18 7.83 16.94
CA ALA A 762 7.60 9.13 17.46
C ALA A 762 9.03 9.05 17.98
N LEU A 763 9.64 10.21 18.18
CA LEU A 763 10.93 10.33 18.88
C LEU A 763 10.66 10.53 20.36
N PRO A 764 10.84 9.52 21.23
CA PRO A 764 10.61 9.68 22.65
C PRO A 764 11.70 10.58 23.26
N TRP A 765 11.34 11.24 24.36
CA TRP A 765 12.25 12.08 25.12
C TRP A 765 12.76 11.35 26.36
N ALA A 766 14.08 11.28 26.54
CA ALA A 766 14.67 10.68 27.72
C ALA A 766 14.30 11.48 28.98
N GLY A 767 13.70 10.82 29.98
CA GLY A 767 13.19 11.49 31.19
C GLY A 767 11.82 12.15 31.03
N GLY A 768 11.18 12.03 29.87
CA GLY A 768 9.83 12.53 29.63
C GLY A 768 8.79 11.82 30.49
N ALA A 769 7.98 12.61 31.19
CA ALA A 769 6.91 12.15 32.06
C ALA A 769 5.67 11.62 31.30
N ARG A 770 5.50 11.99 30.02
CA ARG A 770 4.35 11.62 29.20
C ARG A 770 4.62 10.35 28.39
N HIS A 771 3.66 9.44 28.34
CA HIS A 771 3.72 8.26 27.45
C HIS A 771 3.61 8.66 25.97
N PHE A 772 2.87 9.73 25.67
CA PHE A 772 2.68 10.25 24.32
C PHE A 772 2.99 11.75 24.22
N ASP A 773 3.63 12.16 23.12
CA ASP A 773 3.88 13.56 22.78
C ASP A 773 3.53 13.79 21.30
N ALA A 774 2.42 14.48 21.08
CA ALA A 774 1.87 14.80 19.76
C ALA A 774 2.87 15.56 18.88
N ALA A 775 3.71 16.43 19.46
CA ALA A 775 4.67 17.23 18.72
C ALA A 775 5.86 16.42 18.19
N ARG A 776 6.04 15.18 18.68
CA ARG A 776 7.15 14.29 18.33
C ARG A 776 6.76 13.14 17.42
N VAL A 777 5.48 13.07 17.02
CA VAL A 777 5.00 12.10 16.04
C VAL A 777 5.67 12.36 14.70
N VAL A 778 6.44 11.37 14.23
CA VAL A 778 7.12 11.42 12.93
C VAL A 778 6.17 10.93 11.85
N GLN A 779 5.48 9.83 12.14
CA GLN A 779 4.51 9.23 11.24
C GLN A 779 3.42 8.54 12.05
N ARG A 780 2.17 8.77 11.65
CA ARG A 780 0.97 8.05 12.10
C ARG A 780 0.31 7.48 10.86
N PHE A 781 -0.30 6.30 10.94
CA PHE A 781 -1.04 5.70 9.84
C PHE A 781 -2.16 4.78 10.34
N ASP A 782 -3.30 4.80 9.65
CA ASP A 782 -4.47 3.98 10.01
C ASP A 782 -4.29 2.50 9.63
N LEU A 783 -4.76 1.58 10.48
CA LEU A 783 -4.80 0.16 10.15
C LEU A 783 -6.07 -0.13 9.33
N ARG A 784 -5.90 -0.44 8.03
CA ARG A 784 -7.02 -0.67 7.11
C ARG A 784 -6.77 -1.84 6.16
N GLY A 785 -7.87 -2.36 5.62
CA GLY A 785 -7.88 -3.42 4.60
C GLY A 785 -7.99 -4.83 5.19
N ASN A 786 -8.19 -5.83 4.34
CA ASN A 786 -8.44 -7.22 4.77
C ASN A 786 -7.18 -7.96 5.32
N ALA A 787 -6.13 -7.21 5.68
CA ALA A 787 -4.97 -7.77 6.35
C ALA A 787 -5.26 -7.97 7.84
N LYS A 788 -4.50 -8.87 8.46
CA LYS A 788 -4.57 -9.19 9.91
C LYS A 788 -3.19 -9.14 10.57
N ALA A 789 -2.19 -8.76 9.78
CA ALA A 789 -0.81 -8.66 10.17
C ALA A 789 -0.15 -7.66 9.21
N LEU A 790 0.50 -6.64 9.75
CA LEU A 790 1.12 -5.55 9.01
C LEU A 790 2.56 -5.37 9.48
N MET A 791 3.49 -5.39 8.52
CA MET A 791 4.85 -4.90 8.72
C MET A 791 4.95 -3.54 8.01
N PRO A 792 4.75 -2.42 8.72
CA PRO A 792 4.66 -1.11 8.10
C PRO A 792 5.99 -0.65 7.52
N MET A 793 7.11 -1.05 8.13
CA MET A 793 8.46 -0.68 7.71
C MET A 793 9.49 -1.74 8.10
N VAL A 794 10.68 -1.61 7.51
CA VAL A 794 11.91 -2.29 7.93
C VAL A 794 12.95 -1.22 8.20
N ILE A 795 13.65 -1.29 9.33
CA ILE A 795 14.66 -0.33 9.76
C ILE A 795 16.03 -0.97 9.68
N ASP A 796 16.97 -0.30 9.03
CA ASP A 796 18.41 -0.54 9.16
C ASP A 796 18.95 0.34 10.29
N VAL A 797 19.34 -0.31 11.39
CA VAL A 797 19.76 0.34 12.63
C VAL A 797 21.15 0.98 12.47
N GLU A 798 22.00 0.39 11.64
CA GLU A 798 23.38 0.84 11.47
C GLU A 798 23.48 2.06 10.57
N GLU A 799 22.81 2.03 9.41
CA GLU A 799 22.73 3.19 8.49
C GLU A 799 21.71 4.23 8.94
N ARG A 800 20.91 3.89 9.97
CA ARG A 800 19.77 4.69 10.46
C ARG A 800 18.79 5.04 9.35
N ARG A 801 18.38 4.03 8.58
CA ARG A 801 17.42 4.19 7.47
C ARG A 801 16.18 3.36 7.70
N LEU A 802 15.03 3.86 7.25
CA LEU A 802 13.76 3.16 7.28
C LEU A 802 13.23 2.96 5.86
N LEU A 803 12.85 1.73 5.54
CA LEU A 803 12.13 1.39 4.32
C LEU A 803 10.64 1.29 4.63
N TRP A 804 9.84 2.16 4.01
CA TRP A 804 8.39 2.13 4.12
C TRP A 804 7.80 1.00 3.27
N THR A 805 7.22 -0.04 3.90
CA THR A 805 6.80 -1.26 3.20
C THR A 805 5.30 -1.50 3.14
N GLU A 806 4.53 -1.09 4.16
CA GLU A 806 3.09 -1.40 4.31
C GLU A 806 2.75 -2.87 3.92
N HIS A 807 3.59 -3.80 4.34
CA HIS A 807 3.55 -5.17 3.87
C HIS A 807 2.52 -5.97 4.66
N SER A 808 1.50 -6.47 3.96
CA SER A 808 0.48 -7.34 4.54
C SER A 808 1.00 -8.77 4.61
N LEU A 809 1.15 -9.29 5.82
CA LEU A 809 1.65 -10.64 6.04
C LEU A 809 0.52 -11.66 5.82
N ALA A 810 0.83 -12.77 5.16
CA ALA A 810 -0.12 -13.87 5.02
C ALA A 810 -0.22 -14.62 6.35
N SER A 811 -1.16 -14.22 7.20
CA SER A 811 -1.50 -14.93 8.43
C SER A 811 -2.71 -15.85 8.17
N ARG A 812 -2.68 -17.07 8.73
CA ARG A 812 -3.79 -18.04 8.69
C ARG A 812 -4.01 -18.54 10.11
N GLY A 813 -5.24 -18.44 10.60
CA GLY A 813 -5.58 -18.87 11.96
C GLY A 813 -5.68 -17.69 12.92
N ALA A 814 -5.84 -17.97 14.22
CA ALA A 814 -5.72 -16.99 15.30
C ALA A 814 -4.42 -17.29 16.07
N PHE A 815 -4.10 -16.48 17.10
CA PHE A 815 -2.93 -16.62 17.97
C PHE A 815 -1.61 -16.30 17.27
N HIS A 816 -1.53 -15.13 16.64
CA HIS A 816 -0.32 -14.70 15.94
C HIS A 816 0.68 -14.07 16.90
N ASP A 817 1.86 -14.67 17.04
CA ASP A 817 2.96 -14.12 17.84
C ASP A 817 4.26 -14.02 17.01
N ALA A 818 5.16 -13.10 17.40
CA ALA A 818 6.45 -12.94 16.70
C ALA A 818 7.39 -14.14 16.94
N GLY A 819 7.26 -14.83 18.08
CA GLY A 819 7.85 -16.12 18.41
C GLY A 819 7.71 -17.17 17.31
N GLY A 820 6.47 -17.53 16.99
CA GLY A 820 6.07 -18.58 16.06
C GLY A 820 6.26 -18.23 14.58
N HIS A 821 6.33 -16.94 14.23
CA HIS A 821 6.43 -16.47 12.84
C HIS A 821 7.83 -15.96 12.43
N GLY A 822 8.83 -16.04 13.31
CA GLY A 822 10.13 -15.39 13.13
C GLY A 822 10.83 -15.64 11.78
N GLY A 823 10.84 -16.88 11.28
CA GLY A 823 11.47 -17.20 9.98
C GLY A 823 10.69 -16.64 8.78
N GLN A 824 9.36 -16.57 8.86
CA GLN A 824 8.52 -15.95 7.83
C GLN A 824 8.70 -14.43 7.83
N LEU A 825 8.82 -13.81 9.00
CA LEU A 825 9.06 -12.37 9.16
C LEU A 825 10.43 -11.94 8.65
N ALA A 826 11.50 -12.67 9.01
CA ALA A 826 12.84 -12.44 8.48
C ALA A 826 12.84 -12.42 6.96
N ARG A 827 12.16 -13.40 6.36
CA ARG A 827 12.03 -13.52 4.91
C ARG A 827 11.22 -12.40 4.29
N ALA A 828 10.08 -12.06 4.88
CA ALA A 828 9.26 -10.95 4.39
C ALA A 828 10.03 -9.63 4.43
N ALA A 829 10.72 -9.34 5.54
CA ALA A 829 11.55 -8.15 5.72
C ALA A 829 12.69 -8.09 4.70
N ALA A 830 13.46 -9.18 4.58
CA ALA A 830 14.54 -9.30 3.60
C ALA A 830 14.04 -9.14 2.16
N ASP A 831 12.95 -9.83 1.80
CA ASP A 831 12.34 -9.76 0.47
C ASP A 831 11.90 -8.32 0.13
N GLN A 832 11.35 -7.57 1.09
CA GLN A 832 11.03 -6.15 0.89
C GLN A 832 12.29 -5.30 0.75
N TRP A 833 13.25 -5.46 1.66
CA TRP A 833 14.48 -4.67 1.71
C TRP A 833 15.31 -4.84 0.43
N GLU A 834 15.64 -6.07 0.06
CA GLU A 834 16.40 -6.41 -1.15
C GLU A 834 15.70 -5.90 -2.41
N TYR A 835 14.38 -6.04 -2.50
CA TYR A 835 13.65 -5.60 -3.69
C TYR A 835 13.65 -4.08 -3.86
N PHE A 836 13.35 -3.30 -2.81
CA PHE A 836 13.21 -1.85 -2.96
C PHE A 836 14.55 -1.13 -3.02
N THR A 837 15.58 -1.63 -2.32
CA THR A 837 16.95 -1.08 -2.41
C THR A 837 17.60 -1.34 -3.78
N ALA A 838 17.17 -2.37 -4.51
CA ALA A 838 17.57 -2.59 -5.90
C ALA A 838 16.94 -1.60 -6.90
N ARG A 839 16.03 -0.71 -6.44
CA ARG A 839 15.34 0.33 -7.24
C ARG A 839 14.72 -0.18 -8.55
N PRO A 840 13.88 -1.24 -8.54
CA PRO A 840 13.25 -1.80 -9.75
C PRO A 840 12.08 -0.95 -10.26
N ARG A 841 11.82 0.20 -9.65
CA ARG A 841 10.73 1.13 -9.98
C ARG A 841 11.35 2.50 -10.29
N PRO A 842 10.77 3.29 -11.20
CA PRO A 842 11.22 4.65 -11.39
C PRO A 842 11.06 5.43 -10.09
N THR A 843 12.05 6.26 -9.82
CA THR A 843 12.20 7.09 -8.63
C THR A 843 11.70 8.50 -8.90
N LEU A 844 11.51 9.32 -7.87
CA LEU A 844 11.19 10.74 -8.07
C LEU A 844 12.37 11.49 -8.70
N LEU A 845 13.61 11.02 -8.51
CA LEU A 845 14.75 11.54 -9.23
C LEU A 845 14.65 11.27 -10.74
N ASP A 846 14.17 10.08 -11.16
CA ASP A 846 13.93 9.82 -12.60
C ASP A 846 12.90 10.79 -13.19
N LEU A 847 11.78 10.99 -12.49
CA LEU A 847 10.74 11.92 -12.91
C LEU A 847 11.27 13.36 -12.99
N ALA A 848 11.98 13.80 -11.96
CA ALA A 848 12.56 15.13 -11.91
C ALA A 848 13.64 15.31 -12.99
N ALA A 849 14.43 14.28 -13.29
CA ALA A 849 15.44 14.30 -14.33
C ALA A 849 14.83 14.44 -15.74
N TRP A 850 13.71 13.76 -16.06
CA TRP A 850 13.03 13.96 -17.36
C TRP A 850 12.52 15.41 -17.51
N HIS A 851 11.95 15.98 -16.45
CA HIS A 851 11.48 17.36 -16.46
C HIS A 851 12.65 18.35 -16.53
N ALA A 852 13.71 18.15 -15.75
CA ALA A 852 14.90 19.00 -15.79
C ALA A 852 15.58 18.96 -17.16
N ALA A 853 15.79 17.78 -17.74
CA ALA A 853 16.39 17.63 -19.06
C ALA A 853 15.58 18.28 -20.18
N GLY A 854 14.24 18.18 -20.13
CA GLY A 854 13.38 18.77 -21.16
C GLY A 854 13.10 20.25 -20.97
N ARG A 855 13.21 20.78 -19.73
CA ARG A 855 12.61 22.07 -19.37
C ARG A 855 13.59 23.06 -18.77
N ALA A 856 14.77 22.66 -18.28
CA ALA A 856 15.69 23.56 -17.57
C ALA A 856 16.90 23.99 -18.43
N GLY A 857 17.40 25.21 -18.22
CA GLY A 857 18.64 25.70 -18.83
C GLY A 857 19.92 25.24 -18.11
N ARG A 858 19.85 25.07 -16.78
CA ARG A 858 20.92 24.55 -15.94
C ARG A 858 20.36 23.52 -14.94
N VAL A 859 21.09 22.45 -14.68
CA VAL A 859 20.65 21.38 -13.75
C VAL A 859 21.71 21.16 -12.67
N VAL A 860 21.24 21.09 -11.43
CA VAL A 860 22.05 20.89 -10.23
C VAL A 860 21.44 19.79 -9.38
N LEU A 861 22.28 18.90 -8.88
CA LEU A 861 21.94 17.89 -7.88
C LEU A 861 22.44 18.35 -6.51
N ALA A 862 21.55 18.48 -5.53
CA ALA A 862 21.86 18.88 -4.16
C ALA A 862 21.89 17.65 -3.23
N PHE A 863 22.70 17.72 -2.18
CA PHE A 863 22.95 16.60 -1.26
C PHE A 863 22.67 16.99 0.21
N PRO A 864 22.28 16.04 1.08
CA PRO A 864 22.00 16.33 2.49
C PRO A 864 23.16 16.92 3.29
N ASP A 865 24.41 16.74 2.82
CA ASP A 865 25.62 17.32 3.40
C ASP A 865 25.80 18.82 3.08
N GLY A 866 24.87 19.41 2.33
CA GLY A 866 24.93 20.80 1.84
C GLY A 866 25.76 20.97 0.57
N GLY A 867 26.29 19.88 0.00
CA GLY A 867 27.02 19.89 -1.26
C GLY A 867 26.09 19.93 -2.49
N TYR A 868 26.68 20.31 -3.63
CA TYR A 868 26.01 20.36 -4.92
C TYR A 868 26.86 19.69 -6.00
N ALA A 869 26.26 19.21 -7.09
CA ALA A 869 26.96 18.83 -8.30
C ALA A 869 26.20 19.38 -9.51
N THR A 870 26.86 20.22 -10.31
CA THR A 870 26.26 20.86 -11.48
C THR A 870 26.55 20.07 -12.76
N LEU A 871 25.55 19.90 -13.63
CA LEU A 871 25.79 19.37 -14.97
C LEU A 871 26.63 20.37 -15.80
N PRO A 872 27.77 19.96 -16.40
CA PRO A 872 28.61 20.85 -17.19
C PRO A 872 27.84 21.53 -18.33
N PRO A 873 28.10 22.82 -18.63
CA PRO A 873 27.36 23.57 -19.66
C PRO A 873 27.49 22.99 -21.08
N ASP A 874 28.58 22.29 -21.36
CA ASP A 874 28.92 21.65 -22.63
C ASP A 874 28.45 20.19 -22.73
N ALA A 875 27.97 19.61 -21.62
CA ALA A 875 27.44 18.25 -21.60
C ALA A 875 26.02 18.19 -22.19
N GLU A 876 25.71 17.09 -22.89
CA GLU A 876 24.35 16.81 -23.32
C GLU A 876 23.43 16.63 -22.10
N VAL A 877 22.37 17.44 -22.02
CA VAL A 877 21.41 17.41 -20.90
C VAL A 877 20.44 16.24 -21.06
N THR A 878 20.87 15.06 -20.63
CA THR A 878 20.05 13.85 -20.62
C THR A 878 19.66 13.45 -19.19
N ALA A 879 18.54 12.75 -19.03
CA ALA A 879 18.15 12.20 -17.74
C ALA A 879 19.21 11.24 -17.16
N GLU A 880 19.94 10.52 -18.02
CA GLU A 880 21.06 9.67 -17.62
C GLU A 880 22.23 10.49 -17.07
N ALA A 881 22.64 11.56 -17.75
CA ALA A 881 23.71 12.44 -17.29
C ALA A 881 23.36 13.11 -15.95
N ILE A 882 22.11 13.54 -15.77
CA ILE A 882 21.63 14.12 -14.50
C ILE A 882 21.74 13.10 -13.36
N ARG A 883 21.33 11.84 -13.56
CA ARG A 883 21.46 10.80 -12.54
C ARG A 883 22.92 10.45 -12.24
N ALA A 884 23.80 10.54 -13.24
CA ALA A 884 25.23 10.31 -13.06
C ALA A 884 25.91 11.34 -12.14
N LEU A 885 25.31 12.53 -11.95
CA LEU A 885 25.81 13.54 -11.01
C LEU A 885 25.88 13.06 -9.56
N ALA A 886 25.16 11.99 -9.19
CA ALA A 886 25.24 11.39 -7.87
C ALA A 886 26.68 11.00 -7.48
N GLY A 887 27.49 10.59 -8.47
CA GLY A 887 28.90 10.25 -8.30
C GLY A 887 29.89 11.33 -8.75
N ALA A 888 29.41 12.51 -9.15
CA ALA A 888 30.28 13.60 -9.59
C ALA A 888 30.93 14.35 -8.40
N PRO A 889 32.09 15.01 -8.62
CA PRO A 889 32.69 15.89 -7.63
C PRO A 889 31.71 16.98 -7.17
N ARG A 890 31.84 17.40 -5.91
CA ARG A 890 31.01 18.48 -5.37
C ARG A 890 31.49 19.84 -5.85
N ASP A 891 30.56 20.74 -6.13
CA ASP A 891 30.79 22.14 -6.46
C ASP A 891 31.34 22.89 -5.24
N SER A 892 32.13 23.93 -5.47
CA SER A 892 32.70 24.77 -4.40
C SER A 892 31.71 25.79 -3.83
N ALA A 893 30.57 26.01 -4.48
CA ALA A 893 29.60 27.04 -4.12
C ALA A 893 28.16 26.61 -4.47
N PRO A 894 27.14 27.11 -3.76
CA PRO A 894 25.73 26.83 -4.06
C PRO A 894 25.30 27.44 -5.40
N PRO A 895 24.21 26.94 -6.00
CA PRO A 895 23.67 27.51 -7.23
C PRO A 895 23.09 28.91 -7.00
N ASP A 896 23.35 29.82 -7.94
CA ASP A 896 22.68 31.12 -7.98
C ASP A 896 21.23 30.95 -8.49
N ALA A 897 20.27 30.98 -7.57
CA ALA A 897 18.84 30.88 -7.86
C ALA A 897 18.10 32.23 -7.82
N ALA A 898 18.80 33.32 -7.49
CA ALA A 898 18.17 34.61 -7.24
C ALA A 898 17.51 35.17 -8.51
N GLY A 899 16.22 35.49 -8.43
CA GLY A 899 15.46 36.06 -9.55
C GLY A 899 15.25 35.11 -10.75
N ARG A 900 15.60 33.84 -10.62
CA ARG A 900 15.41 32.81 -11.66
C ARG A 900 14.09 32.07 -11.49
N THR A 901 13.51 31.59 -12.58
CA THR A 901 12.44 30.59 -12.53
C THR A 901 13.06 29.22 -12.24
N VAL A 902 12.66 28.59 -11.13
CA VAL A 902 13.29 27.36 -10.64
C VAL A 902 12.31 26.20 -10.64
N LEU A 903 12.76 25.04 -11.14
CA LEU A 903 12.17 23.74 -10.84
C LEU A 903 12.93 23.09 -9.70
N ALA A 904 12.34 23.05 -8.51
CA ALA A 904 12.90 22.33 -7.39
C ALA A 904 12.19 20.98 -7.21
N ALA A 905 12.95 19.95 -6.88
CA ALA A 905 12.40 18.69 -6.40
C ALA A 905 13.14 18.30 -5.12
N VAL A 906 12.42 18.22 -4.00
CA VAL A 906 13.00 17.97 -2.68
C VAL A 906 12.19 16.94 -1.93
N THR A 907 12.83 16.20 -1.02
CA THR A 907 12.10 15.20 -0.25
C THR A 907 11.23 15.84 0.84
N ASP A 908 11.73 16.87 1.51
CA ASP A 908 11.01 17.57 2.58
C ASP A 908 10.85 19.04 2.21
N ALA A 909 9.63 19.60 2.29
CA ALA A 909 9.40 21.01 1.95
C ALA A 909 10.29 21.97 2.78
N ASP A 910 10.60 21.60 4.03
CA ASP A 910 11.42 22.39 4.95
C ASP A 910 12.89 22.51 4.50
N THR A 911 13.39 21.59 3.66
CA THR A 911 14.78 21.63 3.15
C THR A 911 14.91 22.48 1.89
N LEU A 912 13.79 22.92 1.29
CA LEU A 912 13.76 23.67 0.04
C LEU A 912 14.62 24.94 0.10
N GLY A 913 14.53 25.71 1.17
CA GLY A 913 15.32 26.94 1.35
C GLY A 913 16.81 26.70 1.57
N GLY A 914 17.19 25.52 2.07
CA GLY A 914 18.59 25.11 2.19
C GLY A 914 19.18 24.72 0.84
N TYR A 915 18.42 23.97 0.03
CA TYR A 915 18.86 23.58 -1.31
C TYR A 915 18.79 24.70 -2.34
N VAL A 916 17.84 25.62 -2.20
CA VAL A 916 17.65 26.75 -3.11
C VAL A 916 17.75 28.05 -2.31
N PRO A 917 18.97 28.52 -2.02
CA PRO A 917 19.16 29.76 -1.26
C PRO A 917 18.74 30.99 -2.09
N GLY A 918 18.13 31.97 -1.43
CA GLY A 918 17.72 33.23 -2.04
C GLY A 918 16.27 33.26 -2.55
N ARG A 919 15.83 34.42 -3.03
CA ARG A 919 14.45 34.61 -3.52
C ARG A 919 14.36 34.28 -5.00
N VAL A 920 13.63 33.22 -5.32
CA VAL A 920 13.34 32.80 -6.71
C VAL A 920 12.26 33.68 -7.36
N ALA A 921 12.16 33.64 -8.69
CA ALA A 921 11.14 34.37 -9.44
C ALA A 921 9.75 33.74 -9.30
N GLN A 922 8.71 34.53 -9.56
CA GLN A 922 7.34 34.04 -9.68
C GLN A 922 7.22 33.02 -10.82
N GLY A 923 6.44 31.96 -10.62
CA GLY A 923 6.34 30.84 -11.56
C GLY A 923 7.34 29.70 -11.30
N SER A 924 8.17 29.82 -10.26
CA SER A 924 8.98 28.70 -9.76
C SER A 924 8.09 27.60 -9.18
N VAL A 925 8.45 26.35 -9.43
CA VAL A 925 7.65 25.16 -9.10
C VAL A 925 8.47 24.24 -8.20
N ALA A 926 7.87 23.74 -7.13
CA ALA A 926 8.49 22.78 -6.22
C ALA A 926 7.68 21.48 -6.10
N LEU A 927 8.30 20.36 -6.46
CA LEU A 927 7.84 19.02 -6.10
C LEU A 927 8.38 18.69 -4.70
N THR A 928 7.48 18.42 -3.76
CA THR A 928 7.86 18.01 -2.39
C THR A 928 7.23 16.66 -2.04
N VAL A 929 7.95 15.77 -1.35
CA VAL A 929 7.36 14.48 -0.90
C VAL A 929 6.54 14.68 0.38
N THR A 930 6.97 15.58 1.25
CA THR A 930 6.21 15.95 2.46
C THR A 930 6.00 17.46 2.53
N GLY A 931 4.76 17.88 2.81
CA GLY A 931 4.40 19.27 3.04
C GLY A 931 3.97 20.02 1.78
N GLN A 932 3.87 21.35 1.90
CA GLN A 932 3.60 22.28 0.81
C GLN A 932 4.60 23.44 0.89
N PRO A 933 5.24 23.82 -0.22
CA PRO A 933 6.22 24.90 -0.25
C PRO A 933 5.56 26.27 -0.02
N ASP A 934 6.33 27.24 0.47
CA ASP A 934 5.91 28.64 0.67
C ASP A 934 5.92 29.46 -0.63
N GLU A 935 5.23 30.60 -0.65
CA GLU A 935 5.39 31.57 -1.75
C GLU A 935 6.87 32.02 -1.88
N PRO A 936 7.37 32.21 -3.12
CA PRO A 936 6.66 32.28 -4.40
C PRO A 936 6.53 30.92 -5.13
N TRP A 937 6.76 29.80 -4.46
CA TRP A 937 6.72 28.47 -5.08
C TRP A 937 5.29 28.01 -5.37
N GLN A 938 5.08 27.45 -6.56
CA GLN A 938 3.90 26.66 -6.88
C GLN A 938 4.15 25.19 -6.55
N ALA A 939 3.26 24.57 -5.78
CA ALA A 939 3.37 23.16 -5.45
C ALA A 939 3.09 22.30 -6.69
N ALA A 940 3.96 21.30 -6.93
CA ALA A 940 3.73 20.25 -7.89
C ALA A 940 3.56 18.90 -7.20
N ASP A 941 2.73 18.04 -7.79
CA ASP A 941 2.54 16.67 -7.35
C ASP A 941 3.16 15.68 -8.36
N ALA A 942 3.72 14.58 -7.86
CA ALA A 942 4.42 13.61 -8.71
C ALA A 942 3.51 12.94 -9.75
N ALA A 943 2.24 12.71 -9.42
CA ALA A 943 1.29 12.07 -10.33
C ALA A 943 0.90 13.00 -11.48
N GLY A 944 0.70 14.29 -11.19
CA GLY A 944 0.45 15.37 -12.13
C GLY A 944 1.64 15.63 -13.03
N LEU A 945 2.85 15.71 -12.47
CA LEU A 945 4.09 15.84 -13.26
C LEU A 945 4.29 14.66 -14.22
N LEU A 946 4.04 13.42 -13.79
CA LEU A 946 4.10 12.26 -14.67
C LEU A 946 2.95 12.25 -15.68
N GLY A 947 1.74 12.63 -15.25
CA GLY A 947 0.53 12.69 -16.05
C GLY A 947 0.59 13.73 -17.17
N ALA A 948 1.32 14.83 -16.95
CA ALA A 948 1.58 15.86 -17.95
C ALA A 948 2.45 15.37 -19.12
N LEU A 949 3.16 14.23 -18.97
CA LEU A 949 3.92 13.60 -20.05
C LEU A 949 3.02 12.74 -20.95
N THR A 950 1.92 13.33 -21.43
CA THR A 950 0.91 12.65 -22.24
C THR A 950 1.50 12.18 -23.57
N PRO A 951 1.07 11.01 -24.10
CA PRO A 951 1.29 10.65 -25.50
C PRO A 951 0.79 11.76 -26.44
N GLU A 952 1.38 11.85 -27.64
CA GLU A 952 0.85 12.67 -28.73
C GLU A 952 -0.49 12.18 -29.27
#